data_AF-A0A0W0ZPM9-F1
#
_entry.id   AF-A0A0W0ZPM9-F1
#
_cell.length_a   1.000
_cell.length_b   1.000
_cell.length_c   1.000
_cell.angle_alpha   90.00
_cell.angle_beta   90.00
_cell.angle_gamma   90.00
#
_symmetry.space_group_name_H-M   'P 1'
#
loop_
_entity.id
_entity.type
_entity.pdbx_description
1 polymer ?
#
loop_
_entity_poly.entity_id
_entity_poly.type
_entity_poly.pdbx_seq_one_letter_code
_entity_poly.pdbx_strand_id
1 'polypeptide(L)'
;MLINDLFNWFQGDEESFHLVNQYLSKELLKSEQSQAERINRMLLSEVRFAKLSGLETSDAKSKLEKHILYMDYLEFCSQQFTVAPKSSLILVTLKYLLPKTQKEDLHLNAKLNELFAALLHNDKENALSFYQQNETLFKNHPEIQKRVELVLCEQKRDAAVKRVEYLLSYLSKKLSNQKNPLGIIGLCREWLSDTEQFTALILWLLERHVSTKQILQTYLLHDFLKYHLFTLHSEDSEVFQLYALLSLFPEAKLLVETAQQIGSDERGFEHYALNGILSEKKLQSIPLKSQSLEFSLTTSNFLALHELFGPTFLTAAVITSVDHKNLNWLEALRQTLNQPEIVTNEIPRLINSIAHESSPQVLENLAALIDDHTAQYLLSKNEGAVFHLLPYKPNLFEYINEKNVTGFIHQITVRHTSEQEIIFQLMALFSLLSKKKNPMAQLVFQAIIDNLVHHPLLLEDEKLLRQLRKYPDCKLILSQKSEQIKKQVNDCIIEQATKPPFSSHNYHIIEDIWVDATRKLAVFDLISPQDTFNLNHKYALQVKIAEITFFYHRDYFDLDAFIESLSPPPVVAENGVSEYERILIEILAVIDNESIREQIISKLENYPVHRLDWVKKEYEGKTIFLKAAQHGNLGLLAFLKDQIAPETFNVAIITAVKANQWEFVDRLCRINKVHLSKDEIETLILQAAEHGQIKIIKYLLDTYDYEPSTAEVMKILNQAIKNNKLNVVEYFYIFSDKMPTQSVINKLFNSAVELEFWDIALFIADSEKHPPSLLTIEKAFTHAANTMQVEAMQRFCTLSTNIPRPDVIHRAFVKASQSGHLPIVQRLHDLPEKLPRAIIEKAVEQAIINGHKETISYLYNSSSYPPNQSLVNQGFMTAVKTGKATLVEFFCSLAIKNKPTQYVINQAMYLAAKQAQVELFSFLRSLEQNSPGKSVIKHAFLLGVKSGNLSIVDYFCNNEMDSLNQRDIEERLILAVKLKIPQIARYLCELPINVPQKKSLRIAFNKAVSSGQNELADYLSKQLHSKKSHQQTIDCKMVHSAGANHEPEIENILELDTLSKIGLEIDDNPTKKNNLTMDCIESAQESDMNHVPEVGLPLKKHGLFKVKIPQNTPSASAEFRALDL
;
A
#
# COMPACT_ATOMS: atom_id res chain seq x y z
N MET A 1 -34.29 56.99 -48.89
CA MET A 1 -34.63 55.74 -49.59
C MET A 1 -36.11 55.47 -49.36
N LEU A 2 -36.98 55.65 -50.35
CA LEU A 2 -38.39 55.31 -50.15
C LEU A 2 -38.55 53.78 -50.21
N ILE A 3 -39.57 53.24 -49.53
CA ILE A 3 -39.80 51.78 -49.50
C ILE A 3 -40.09 51.28 -50.93
N ASN A 4 -40.75 52.13 -51.73
CA ASN A 4 -40.99 51.89 -53.15
C ASN A 4 -39.70 51.80 -53.98
N ASP A 5 -38.74 52.69 -53.76
CA ASP A 5 -37.49 52.72 -54.54
C ASP A 5 -36.68 51.43 -54.32
N LEU A 6 -36.58 50.98 -53.07
CA LEU A 6 -35.90 49.74 -52.74
C LEU A 6 -36.62 48.51 -53.34
N PHE A 7 -37.96 48.50 -53.30
CA PHE A 7 -38.75 47.44 -53.90
C PHE A 7 -38.56 47.35 -55.41
N ASN A 8 -38.61 48.50 -56.10
CA ASN A 8 -38.41 48.55 -57.53
C ASN A 8 -37.00 48.12 -57.91
N TRP A 9 -35.99 48.52 -57.13
CA TRP A 9 -34.63 48.08 -57.35
C TRP A 9 -34.49 46.57 -57.23
N PHE A 10 -34.94 45.92 -56.15
CA PHE A 10 -34.73 44.46 -56.05
C PHE A 10 -35.57 43.65 -57.04
N GLN A 11 -36.66 44.21 -57.58
CA GLN A 11 -37.51 43.59 -58.61
C GLN A 11 -37.12 43.93 -60.07
N GLY A 12 -36.33 44.98 -60.33
CA GLY A 12 -35.94 45.41 -61.68
C GLY A 12 -34.55 44.92 -62.10
N ASP A 13 -34.13 45.14 -63.34
CA ASP A 13 -32.80 44.70 -63.84
C ASP A 13 -31.67 45.73 -63.59
N GLU A 14 -31.90 46.69 -62.69
CA GLU A 14 -30.92 47.74 -62.40
C GLU A 14 -29.71 47.20 -61.60
N GLU A 15 -28.52 47.31 -62.18
CA GLU A 15 -27.27 46.79 -61.61
C GLU A 15 -26.71 47.61 -60.43
N SER A 16 -27.16 48.86 -60.21
CA SER A 16 -26.60 49.69 -59.14
C SER A 16 -27.64 50.56 -58.44
N PHE A 17 -27.68 50.48 -57.11
CA PHE A 17 -28.55 51.30 -56.26
C PHE A 17 -27.84 51.70 -54.98
N HIS A 18 -27.94 52.98 -54.63
CA HIS A 18 -27.28 53.52 -53.45
C HIS A 18 -28.07 53.19 -52.17
N LEU A 19 -27.74 52.08 -51.53
CA LEU A 19 -28.36 51.60 -50.29
C LEU A 19 -27.97 52.48 -49.09
N VAL A 20 -28.91 53.30 -48.61
CA VAL A 20 -28.76 54.09 -47.37
C VAL A 20 -29.53 53.41 -46.24
N ASN A 21 -28.89 53.22 -45.08
CA ASN A 21 -29.56 52.68 -43.91
C ASN A 21 -30.67 53.62 -43.43
N GLN A 22 -31.92 53.23 -43.64
CA GLN A 22 -33.09 53.96 -43.20
C GLN A 22 -33.93 53.08 -42.27
N TYR A 23 -34.30 53.60 -41.11
CA TYR A 23 -35.18 52.90 -40.19
C TYR A 23 -36.63 53.06 -40.62
N LEU A 24 -37.43 52.01 -40.44
CA LEU A 24 -38.88 52.08 -40.63
C LEU A 24 -39.47 53.11 -39.64
N SER A 25 -40.33 54.00 -40.15
CA SER A 25 -41.08 54.94 -39.32
C SER A 25 -42.58 54.80 -39.58
N LYS A 26 -43.38 55.05 -38.54
CA LYS A 26 -44.85 54.93 -38.61
C LYS A 26 -45.45 55.92 -39.62
N GLU A 27 -44.83 57.08 -39.81
CA GLU A 27 -45.26 58.09 -40.78
C GLU A 27 -44.99 57.64 -42.21
N LEU A 28 -43.79 57.10 -42.49
CA LEU A 28 -43.40 56.59 -43.80
C LEU A 28 -44.26 55.40 -44.25
N LEU A 29 -44.51 54.44 -43.36
CA LEU A 29 -45.36 53.27 -43.66
C LEU A 29 -46.80 53.69 -43.98
N LYS A 30 -47.36 54.62 -43.21
CA LYS A 30 -48.73 55.13 -43.45
C LYS A 30 -48.84 55.90 -44.75
N SER A 31 -47.85 56.72 -45.10
CA SER A 31 -47.86 57.47 -46.36
C SER A 31 -47.75 56.53 -47.56
N GLU A 32 -46.83 55.57 -47.52
CA GLU A 32 -46.64 54.58 -48.59
C GLU A 32 -47.85 53.66 -48.75
N GLN A 33 -48.44 53.17 -47.64
CA GLN A 33 -49.65 52.35 -47.69
C GLN A 33 -50.85 53.11 -48.28
N SER A 34 -51.06 54.36 -47.87
CA SER A 34 -52.14 55.19 -48.41
C SER A 34 -51.96 55.48 -49.90
N GLN A 35 -50.72 55.69 -50.35
CA GLN A 35 -50.38 55.89 -51.76
C GLN A 35 -50.55 54.60 -52.57
N ALA A 36 -50.09 53.47 -52.04
CA ALA A 36 -50.16 52.18 -52.70
C ALA A 36 -51.60 51.66 -52.82
N GLU A 37 -52.49 51.91 -51.84
CA GLU A 37 -53.92 51.61 -51.95
C GLU A 37 -54.62 52.43 -53.05
N ARG A 38 -54.26 53.73 -53.19
CA ARG A 38 -54.78 54.58 -54.26
C ARG A 38 -54.35 54.07 -55.63
N ILE A 39 -53.07 53.72 -55.78
CA ILE A 39 -52.51 53.16 -57.02
C ILE A 39 -53.14 51.79 -57.34
N ASN A 40 -53.36 50.93 -56.34
CA ASN A 40 -54.00 49.63 -56.54
C ASN A 40 -55.44 49.77 -57.05
N ARG A 41 -56.22 50.71 -56.50
CA ARG A 41 -57.59 50.99 -56.98
C ARG A 41 -57.58 51.51 -58.42
N MET A 42 -56.61 52.35 -58.77
CA MET A 42 -56.42 52.86 -60.13
C MET A 42 -56.07 51.73 -61.10
N LEU A 43 -55.05 50.90 -60.81
CA LEU A 43 -54.66 49.76 -61.66
C LEU A 43 -55.77 48.70 -61.77
N LEU A 44 -56.51 48.42 -60.69
CA LEU A 44 -57.69 47.54 -60.74
C LEU A 44 -58.79 48.12 -61.63
N SER A 45 -58.99 49.44 -61.60
CA SER A 45 -59.94 50.11 -62.49
C SER A 45 -59.48 50.04 -63.95
N GLU A 46 -58.19 50.20 -64.24
CA GLU A 46 -57.60 50.09 -65.58
C GLU A 46 -57.72 48.68 -66.14
N VAL A 47 -57.43 47.64 -65.33
CA VAL A 47 -57.60 46.23 -65.75
C VAL A 47 -59.07 45.90 -65.99
N ARG A 48 -59.98 46.37 -65.13
CA ARG A 48 -61.44 46.19 -65.32
C ARG A 48 -61.93 46.91 -66.56
N PHE A 49 -61.45 48.14 -66.80
CA PHE A 49 -61.78 48.93 -67.97
C PHE A 49 -61.24 48.31 -69.26
N ALA A 50 -60.00 47.84 -69.29
CA ALA A 50 -59.41 47.14 -70.42
C ALA A 50 -60.18 45.84 -70.75
N LYS A 51 -60.59 45.08 -69.71
CA LYS A 51 -61.40 43.87 -69.85
C LYS A 51 -62.83 44.13 -70.36
N LEU A 52 -63.44 45.25 -69.97
CA LEU A 52 -64.78 45.67 -70.43
C LEU A 52 -64.75 46.28 -71.84
N SER A 53 -63.64 46.90 -72.23
CA SER A 53 -63.46 47.61 -73.51
C SER A 53 -62.89 46.72 -74.63
N GLY A 54 -62.55 45.46 -74.34
CA GLY A 54 -61.99 44.52 -75.31
C GLY A 54 -60.53 44.77 -75.72
N LEU A 55 -59.78 45.57 -74.94
CA LEU A 55 -58.35 45.86 -75.15
C LEU A 55 -57.46 44.74 -74.59
N GLU A 56 -56.23 44.60 -75.10
CA GLU A 56 -55.25 43.66 -74.54
C GLU A 56 -54.97 43.96 -73.07
N THR A 57 -55.25 42.98 -72.20
CA THR A 57 -55.14 43.14 -70.74
C THR A 57 -53.75 42.80 -70.20
N SER A 58 -52.82 42.33 -71.03
CA SER A 58 -51.53 41.76 -70.59
C SER A 58 -50.65 42.77 -69.84
N ASP A 59 -50.46 43.98 -70.38
CA ASP A 59 -49.61 45.03 -69.77
C ASP A 59 -50.20 45.57 -68.47
N ALA A 60 -51.49 45.92 -68.47
CA ALA A 60 -52.18 46.40 -67.27
C ALA A 60 -52.24 45.34 -66.16
N LYS A 61 -52.39 44.06 -66.54
CA LYS A 61 -52.37 42.93 -65.59
C LYS A 61 -50.98 42.72 -65.01
N SER A 62 -49.91 42.81 -65.81
CA SER A 62 -48.52 42.73 -65.34
C SER A 62 -48.18 43.85 -64.35
N LYS A 63 -48.58 45.09 -64.65
CA LYS A 63 -48.42 46.24 -63.72
C LYS A 63 -49.18 46.04 -62.41
N LEU A 64 -50.41 45.53 -62.48
CA LEU A 64 -51.19 45.20 -61.29
C LEU A 64 -50.55 44.06 -60.48
N GLU A 65 -50.08 43.00 -61.12
CA GLU A 65 -49.38 41.88 -60.47
C GLU A 65 -48.10 42.36 -59.76
N LYS A 66 -47.28 43.20 -60.40
CA LYS A 66 -46.09 43.82 -59.76
C LYS A 66 -46.47 44.73 -58.59
N HIS A 67 -47.56 45.47 -58.69
CA HIS A 67 -48.05 46.35 -57.61
C HIS A 67 -48.65 45.56 -56.43
N ILE A 68 -49.27 44.40 -56.68
CA ILE A 68 -49.71 43.49 -55.62
C ILE A 68 -48.50 42.97 -54.83
N LEU A 69 -47.42 42.58 -55.52
CA LEU A 69 -46.18 42.17 -54.84
C LEU A 69 -45.57 43.31 -54.00
N TYR A 70 -45.73 44.57 -54.43
CA TYR A 70 -45.31 45.74 -53.64
C TYR A 70 -46.17 45.92 -52.38
N MET A 71 -47.48 45.76 -52.51
CA MET A 71 -48.41 45.80 -51.37
C MET A 71 -48.10 44.69 -50.36
N ASP A 72 -47.82 43.46 -50.81
CA ASP A 72 -47.42 42.34 -49.94
C ASP A 72 -46.12 42.66 -49.19
N TYR A 73 -45.15 43.28 -49.88
CA TYR A 73 -43.91 43.73 -49.27
C TYR A 73 -44.13 44.86 -48.24
N LEU A 74 -45.00 45.83 -48.53
CA LEU A 74 -45.38 46.89 -47.59
C LEU A 74 -46.11 46.35 -46.36
N GLU A 75 -46.97 45.34 -46.54
CA GLU A 75 -47.63 44.65 -45.43
C GLU A 75 -46.60 43.93 -44.56
N PHE A 76 -45.66 43.20 -45.16
CA PHE A 76 -44.56 42.57 -44.43
C PHE A 76 -43.72 43.59 -43.64
N CYS A 77 -43.36 44.72 -44.26
CA CYS A 77 -42.67 45.82 -43.58
C CYS A 77 -43.46 46.35 -42.38
N SER A 78 -44.78 46.48 -42.51
CA SER A 78 -45.68 46.92 -41.43
C SER A 78 -45.73 45.92 -40.28
N GLN A 79 -45.83 44.62 -40.59
CA GLN A 79 -45.80 43.55 -39.59
C GLN A 79 -44.46 43.54 -38.84
N GLN A 80 -43.32 43.59 -39.56
CA GLN A 80 -42.00 43.62 -38.93
C GLN A 80 -41.78 44.87 -38.07
N PHE A 81 -42.33 46.04 -38.46
CA PHE A 81 -42.27 47.24 -37.62
C PHE A 81 -43.02 47.08 -36.29
N THR A 82 -44.13 46.34 -36.25
CA THR A 82 -44.84 46.06 -34.99
C THR A 82 -44.04 45.16 -34.05
N VAL A 83 -43.25 44.24 -34.59
CA VAL A 83 -42.38 43.33 -33.83
C VAL A 83 -41.11 44.03 -33.37
N ALA A 84 -40.50 44.83 -34.24
CA ALA A 84 -39.22 45.51 -33.99
C ALA A 84 -39.23 46.94 -34.58
N PRO A 85 -39.63 47.96 -33.79
CA PRO A 85 -39.84 49.34 -34.27
C PRO A 85 -38.56 50.06 -34.73
N LYS A 86 -37.39 49.51 -34.40
CA LYS A 86 -36.07 50.06 -34.74
C LYS A 86 -35.35 49.23 -35.81
N SER A 87 -36.05 48.35 -36.53
CA SER A 87 -35.40 47.58 -37.59
C SER A 87 -35.03 48.45 -38.79
N SER A 88 -33.80 48.27 -39.27
CA SER A 88 -33.35 48.81 -40.56
C SER A 88 -34.22 48.26 -41.68
N LEU A 89 -34.61 49.13 -42.63
CA LEU A 89 -35.32 48.73 -43.84
C LEU A 89 -34.52 47.68 -44.62
N ILE A 90 -33.18 47.75 -44.63
CA ILE A 90 -32.30 46.76 -45.27
C ILE A 90 -32.47 45.39 -44.61
N LEU A 91 -32.46 45.32 -43.28
CA LEU A 91 -32.66 44.06 -42.53
C LEU A 91 -34.05 43.48 -42.77
N VAL A 92 -35.09 44.32 -42.80
CA VAL A 92 -36.46 43.88 -43.09
C VAL A 92 -36.57 43.36 -44.52
N THR A 93 -35.89 44.00 -45.47
CA THR A 93 -35.83 43.54 -46.87
C THR A 93 -35.13 42.19 -46.99
N LEU A 94 -33.99 42.01 -46.30
CA LEU A 94 -33.29 40.72 -46.24
C LEU A 94 -34.20 39.61 -45.68
N LYS A 95 -34.91 39.87 -44.57
CA LYS A 95 -35.89 38.93 -44.00
C LYS A 95 -37.02 38.58 -44.96
N TYR A 96 -37.42 39.51 -45.82
CA TYR A 96 -38.46 39.28 -46.82
C TYR A 96 -37.97 38.42 -48.00
N LEU A 97 -36.73 38.65 -48.46
CA LEU A 97 -36.19 38.02 -49.66
C LEU A 97 -35.55 36.64 -49.41
N LEU A 98 -34.84 36.47 -48.29
CA LEU A 98 -34.10 35.23 -47.97
C LEU A 98 -34.96 33.95 -47.98
N PRO A 99 -36.21 33.93 -47.48
CA PRO A 99 -37.06 32.74 -47.56
C PRO A 99 -37.61 32.46 -48.98
N LYS A 100 -37.56 33.44 -49.89
CA LYS A 100 -38.18 33.37 -51.22
C LYS A 100 -37.21 32.96 -52.32
N THR A 101 -35.92 32.89 -52.04
CA THR A 101 -34.87 32.52 -52.99
C THR A 101 -34.86 31.01 -53.28
N GLN A 102 -34.96 30.64 -54.56
CA GLN A 102 -34.67 29.28 -55.05
C GLN A 102 -33.22 29.19 -55.54
N LYS A 103 -32.68 27.97 -55.64
CA LYS A 103 -31.24 27.64 -55.80
C LYS A 103 -30.54 28.21 -57.06
N GLU A 104 -31.26 28.86 -57.97
CA GLU A 104 -30.78 29.17 -59.34
C GLU A 104 -30.98 30.64 -59.78
N ASP A 105 -31.49 31.54 -58.93
CA ASP A 105 -31.66 32.96 -59.29
C ASP A 105 -30.38 33.79 -59.03
N LEU A 106 -29.45 33.77 -59.99
CA LEU A 106 -28.16 34.47 -59.93
C LEU A 106 -28.30 35.97 -59.68
N HIS A 107 -29.35 36.59 -60.22
CA HIS A 107 -29.56 38.04 -60.14
C HIS A 107 -30.06 38.44 -58.74
N LEU A 108 -30.99 37.68 -58.17
CA LEU A 108 -31.46 37.94 -56.80
C LEU A 108 -30.36 37.67 -55.76
N ASN A 109 -29.47 36.70 -56.02
CA ASN A 109 -28.30 36.43 -55.17
C ASN A 109 -27.31 37.59 -55.11
N ALA A 110 -27.04 38.26 -56.24
CA ALA A 110 -26.19 39.44 -56.28
C ALA A 110 -26.75 40.58 -55.41
N LYS A 111 -28.07 40.81 -55.49
CA LYS A 111 -28.74 41.85 -54.68
C LYS A 111 -28.82 41.50 -53.20
N LEU A 112 -29.02 40.23 -52.85
CA LEU A 112 -28.93 39.77 -51.47
C LEU A 112 -27.53 40.01 -50.88
N ASN A 113 -26.48 39.77 -51.66
CA ASN A 113 -25.11 40.05 -51.26
C ASN A 113 -24.88 41.56 -51.05
N GLU A 114 -25.40 42.42 -51.93
CA GLU A 114 -25.32 43.88 -51.76
C GLU A 114 -26.10 44.39 -50.55
N LEU A 115 -27.32 43.89 -50.32
CA LEU A 115 -28.12 44.19 -49.14
C LEU A 115 -27.41 43.76 -47.86
N PHE A 116 -26.84 42.56 -47.84
CA PHE A 116 -26.11 42.05 -46.68
C PHE A 116 -24.82 42.85 -46.45
N ALA A 117 -24.08 43.19 -47.50
CA ALA A 117 -22.87 44.02 -47.40
C ALA A 117 -23.19 45.43 -46.87
N ALA A 118 -24.28 46.04 -47.34
CA ALA A 118 -24.75 47.33 -46.84
C ALA A 118 -25.20 47.24 -45.37
N LEU A 119 -25.85 46.15 -44.96
CA LEU A 119 -26.22 45.93 -43.56
C LEU A 119 -24.97 45.74 -42.68
N LEU A 120 -24.00 44.94 -43.13
CA LEU A 120 -22.75 44.67 -42.42
C LEU A 120 -21.90 45.93 -42.22
N HIS A 121 -21.90 46.84 -43.19
CA HIS A 121 -21.23 48.13 -43.08
C HIS A 121 -21.93 49.08 -42.10
N ASN A 122 -23.27 49.12 -42.13
CA ASN A 122 -24.05 50.11 -41.39
C ASN A 122 -24.41 49.68 -39.95
N ASP A 123 -24.51 48.38 -39.70
CA ASP A 123 -24.89 47.79 -38.40
C ASP A 123 -24.30 46.38 -38.25
N LYS A 124 -22.99 46.34 -37.96
CA LYS A 124 -22.17 45.13 -37.91
C LYS A 124 -22.71 44.07 -36.94
N GLU A 125 -23.14 44.48 -35.74
CA GLU A 125 -23.61 43.55 -34.69
C GLU A 125 -24.93 42.87 -35.08
N ASN A 126 -25.90 43.63 -35.58
CA ASN A 126 -27.18 43.06 -36.01
C ASN A 126 -27.04 42.19 -37.26
N ALA A 127 -26.14 42.53 -38.19
CA ALA A 127 -25.85 41.71 -39.37
C ALA A 127 -25.32 40.32 -38.99
N LEU A 128 -24.32 40.28 -38.09
CA LEU A 128 -23.71 39.02 -37.62
C LEU A 128 -24.69 38.20 -36.77
N SER A 129 -25.44 38.85 -35.86
CA SER A 129 -26.47 38.19 -35.06
C SER A 129 -27.57 37.58 -35.93
N PHE A 130 -28.02 38.31 -36.95
CA PHE A 130 -29.02 37.82 -37.91
C PHE A 130 -28.50 36.62 -38.71
N TYR A 131 -27.24 36.65 -39.16
CA TYR A 131 -26.61 35.54 -39.86
C TYR A 131 -26.56 34.27 -38.98
N GLN A 132 -26.05 34.38 -37.75
CA GLN A 132 -25.94 33.25 -36.82
C GLN A 132 -27.30 32.63 -36.47
N GLN A 133 -28.33 33.46 -36.28
CA GLN A 133 -29.69 32.98 -35.98
C GLN A 133 -30.35 32.27 -37.17
N ASN A 134 -29.84 32.46 -38.39
CA ASN A 134 -30.47 32.01 -39.64
C ASN A 134 -29.48 31.29 -40.57
N GLU A 135 -28.45 30.64 -40.04
CA GLU A 135 -27.35 30.03 -40.82
C GLU A 135 -27.82 29.10 -41.94
N THR A 136 -28.92 28.37 -41.72
CA THR A 136 -29.55 27.48 -42.72
C THR A 136 -30.05 28.23 -43.96
N LEU A 137 -30.54 29.47 -43.80
CA LEU A 137 -31.02 30.30 -44.91
C LEU A 137 -29.86 30.82 -45.77
N PHE A 138 -28.65 30.91 -45.21
CA PHE A 138 -27.46 31.39 -45.91
C PHE A 138 -26.66 30.28 -46.59
N LYS A 139 -27.03 29.00 -46.45
CA LYS A 139 -26.26 27.84 -46.94
C LYS A 139 -25.91 27.89 -48.44
N ASN A 140 -26.75 28.52 -49.25
CA ASN A 140 -26.56 28.61 -50.71
C ASN A 140 -25.97 29.97 -51.17
N HIS A 141 -25.42 30.78 -50.25
CA HIS A 141 -24.89 32.12 -50.55
C HIS A 141 -23.41 32.26 -50.16
N PRO A 142 -22.47 31.71 -50.96
CA PRO A 142 -21.06 31.60 -50.59
C PRO A 142 -20.35 32.96 -50.45
N GLU A 143 -20.76 33.99 -51.19
CA GLU A 143 -20.17 35.34 -51.06
C GLU A 143 -20.49 35.99 -49.72
N ILE A 144 -21.70 35.76 -49.19
CA ILE A 144 -22.12 36.25 -47.87
C ILE A 144 -21.37 35.48 -46.79
N GLN A 145 -21.29 34.15 -46.90
CA GLN A 145 -20.53 33.29 -45.97
C GLN A 145 -19.08 33.77 -45.85
N LYS A 146 -18.40 33.95 -46.99
CA LYS A 146 -17.00 34.43 -47.03
C LYS A 146 -16.82 35.80 -46.38
N ARG A 147 -17.75 36.73 -46.57
CA ARG A 147 -17.69 38.08 -45.94
C ARG A 147 -17.88 38.00 -44.42
N VAL A 148 -18.82 37.16 -43.96
CA VAL A 148 -19.05 36.94 -42.53
C VAL A 148 -17.84 36.27 -41.89
N GLU A 149 -17.27 35.25 -42.52
CA GLU A 149 -16.04 34.60 -42.09
C GLU A 149 -14.89 35.60 -41.93
N LEU A 150 -14.63 36.44 -42.95
CA LEU A 150 -13.60 37.49 -42.88
C LEU A 150 -13.81 38.44 -41.70
N VAL A 151 -15.05 38.91 -41.51
CA VAL A 151 -15.37 39.84 -40.42
C VAL A 151 -15.26 39.20 -39.04
N LEU A 152 -15.68 37.94 -38.90
CA LEU A 152 -15.54 37.19 -37.64
C LEU A 152 -14.06 36.92 -37.34
N CYS A 153 -13.25 36.62 -38.36
CA CYS A 153 -11.80 36.48 -38.24
C CYS A 153 -11.14 37.78 -37.79
N GLU A 154 -11.52 38.93 -38.36
CA GLU A 154 -11.04 40.24 -37.91
C GLU A 154 -11.42 40.53 -36.45
N GLN A 155 -12.68 40.26 -36.05
CA GLN A 155 -13.12 40.44 -34.66
C GLN A 155 -12.38 39.55 -33.67
N LYS A 156 -12.18 38.27 -34.03
CA LYS A 156 -11.38 37.33 -33.23
C LYS A 156 -9.94 37.83 -33.08
N ARG A 157 -9.33 38.31 -34.18
CA ARG A 157 -7.97 38.86 -34.16
C ARG A 157 -7.86 40.09 -33.27
N ASP A 158 -8.77 41.06 -33.40
CA ASP A 158 -8.78 42.28 -32.59
C ASP A 158 -9.01 41.97 -31.10
N ALA A 159 -9.86 41.00 -30.79
CA ALA A 159 -10.07 40.52 -29.43
C ALA A 159 -8.81 39.84 -28.86
N ALA A 160 -8.15 39.00 -29.66
CA ALA A 160 -6.90 38.34 -29.27
C ALA A 160 -5.78 39.36 -29.02
N VAL A 161 -5.63 40.40 -29.87
CA VAL A 161 -4.65 41.48 -29.64
C VAL A 161 -4.91 42.20 -28.32
N LYS A 162 -6.16 42.59 -28.02
CA LYS A 162 -6.52 43.22 -26.75
C LYS A 162 -6.22 42.32 -25.55
N ARG A 163 -6.46 41.01 -25.69
CA ARG A 163 -6.12 40.02 -24.66
C ARG A 163 -4.61 39.92 -24.44
N VAL A 164 -3.81 39.90 -25.52
CA VAL A 164 -2.36 39.90 -25.47
C VAL A 164 -1.84 41.17 -24.78
N GLU A 165 -2.34 42.36 -25.13
CA GLU A 165 -1.96 43.63 -24.50
C GLU A 165 -2.27 43.63 -22.99
N TYR A 166 -3.45 43.14 -22.61
CA TYR A 166 -3.84 42.99 -21.20
C TYR A 166 -2.90 42.03 -20.46
N LEU A 167 -2.62 40.85 -21.04
CA LEU A 167 -1.75 39.84 -20.45
C LEU A 167 -0.30 40.32 -20.36
N LEU A 168 0.19 41.04 -21.36
CA LEU A 168 1.52 41.66 -21.35
C LEU A 168 1.63 42.68 -20.21
N SER A 169 0.64 43.57 -20.08
CA SER A 169 0.58 44.53 -18.96
C SER A 169 0.55 43.82 -17.60
N TYR A 170 -0.24 42.75 -17.49
CA TYR A 170 -0.33 41.93 -16.29
C TYR A 170 1.02 41.25 -15.95
N LEU A 171 1.69 40.63 -16.92
CA LEU A 171 3.01 40.01 -16.76
C LEU A 171 4.07 41.05 -16.37
N SER A 172 4.11 42.19 -17.05
CA SER A 172 5.03 43.30 -16.73
C SER A 172 4.84 43.83 -15.30
N LYS A 173 3.60 43.84 -14.81
CA LYS A 173 3.29 44.21 -13.41
C LYS A 173 3.73 43.12 -12.41
N LYS A 174 3.39 41.86 -12.66
CA LYS A 174 3.69 40.75 -11.72
C LYS A 174 5.18 40.43 -11.67
N LEU A 175 5.86 40.48 -12.81
CA LEU A 175 7.28 40.12 -12.93
C LEU A 175 8.23 41.33 -12.81
N SER A 176 7.75 42.47 -12.32
CA SER A 176 8.54 43.71 -12.20
C SER A 176 9.79 43.54 -11.33
N ASN A 177 9.74 42.65 -10.34
CA ASN A 177 10.83 42.38 -9.40
C ASN A 177 11.80 41.29 -9.90
N GLN A 178 11.50 40.62 -11.02
CA GLN A 178 12.34 39.59 -11.61
C GLN A 178 13.41 40.22 -12.50
N LYS A 179 14.67 40.18 -12.03
CA LYS A 179 15.83 40.76 -12.72
C LYS A 179 16.25 39.95 -13.94
N ASN A 180 16.38 38.63 -13.82
CA ASN A 180 16.72 37.75 -14.93
C ASN A 180 15.44 37.17 -15.57
N PRO A 181 14.96 37.68 -16.71
CA PRO A 181 13.75 37.16 -17.35
C PRO A 181 13.91 35.72 -17.86
N LEU A 182 15.14 35.29 -18.21
CA LEU A 182 15.40 33.93 -18.66
C LEU A 182 15.36 32.89 -17.52
N GLY A 183 15.52 33.33 -16.27
CA GLY A 183 15.54 32.48 -15.09
C GLY A 183 14.19 31.86 -14.71
N ILE A 184 13.08 32.27 -15.33
CA ILE A 184 11.74 31.73 -15.08
C ILE A 184 11.17 30.94 -16.26
N ILE A 185 11.90 30.83 -17.37
CA ILE A 185 11.42 30.23 -18.62
C ILE A 185 10.96 28.78 -18.44
N GLY A 186 11.60 28.04 -17.54
CA GLY A 186 11.20 26.67 -17.21
C GLY A 186 9.75 26.58 -16.69
N LEU A 187 9.27 27.58 -15.96
CA LEU A 187 7.90 27.64 -15.43
C LEU A 187 6.87 27.95 -16.52
N CYS A 188 7.26 28.77 -17.50
CA CYS A 188 6.35 29.22 -18.55
C CYS A 188 6.01 28.15 -19.60
N ARG A 189 6.66 26.98 -19.54
CA ARG A 189 6.42 25.83 -20.45
C ARG A 189 5.02 25.22 -20.27
N GLU A 190 4.32 25.53 -19.18
CA GLU A 190 2.92 25.12 -19.00
C GLU A 190 1.94 25.93 -19.85
N TRP A 191 2.37 27.07 -20.40
CA TRP A 191 1.52 27.98 -21.17
C TRP A 191 1.49 27.68 -22.66
N LEU A 192 2.02 26.53 -23.10
CA LEU A 192 2.06 26.16 -24.52
C LEU A 192 0.66 25.99 -25.13
N SER A 193 -0.37 25.76 -24.31
CA SER A 193 -1.76 25.58 -24.76
C SER A 193 -2.53 26.88 -25.01
N ASP A 194 -2.12 28.03 -24.43
CA ASP A 194 -2.79 29.32 -24.60
C ASP A 194 -1.93 30.25 -25.47
N THR A 195 -2.30 30.37 -26.74
CA THR A 195 -1.57 31.14 -27.75
C THR A 195 -1.44 32.62 -27.39
N GLU A 196 -2.48 33.26 -26.84
CA GLU A 196 -2.40 34.67 -26.45
C GLU A 196 -1.49 34.88 -25.24
N GLN A 197 -1.58 34.02 -24.22
CA GLN A 197 -0.71 34.07 -23.05
C GLN A 197 0.76 33.80 -23.41
N PHE A 198 1.00 32.83 -24.30
CA PHE A 198 2.33 32.54 -24.81
C PHE A 198 2.88 33.69 -25.66
N THR A 199 2.05 34.33 -26.50
CA THR A 199 2.41 35.54 -27.25
C THR A 199 2.84 36.66 -26.30
N ALA A 200 2.05 36.92 -25.25
CA ALA A 200 2.36 37.93 -24.24
C ALA A 200 3.68 37.63 -23.49
N LEU A 201 3.99 36.37 -23.21
CA LEU A 201 5.28 35.95 -22.66
C LEU A 201 6.45 36.31 -23.60
N ILE A 202 6.35 35.98 -24.88
CA ILE A 202 7.40 36.28 -25.86
C ILE A 202 7.62 37.79 -25.99
N LEU A 203 6.53 38.57 -26.05
CA LEU A 203 6.60 40.03 -26.06
C LEU A 203 7.23 40.58 -24.78
N TRP A 204 6.87 40.04 -23.61
CA TRP A 204 7.47 40.42 -22.33
C TRP A 204 8.99 40.18 -22.31
N LEU A 205 9.48 39.06 -22.87
CA LEU A 205 10.92 38.80 -22.98
C LEU A 205 11.62 39.85 -23.85
N LEU A 206 10.99 40.25 -24.96
CA LEU A 206 11.50 41.29 -25.86
C LEU A 206 11.52 42.67 -25.17
N GLU A 207 10.46 43.05 -24.43
CA GLU A 207 10.41 44.28 -23.62
C GLU A 207 11.49 44.31 -22.53
N ARG A 208 11.87 43.15 -21.99
CA ARG A 208 12.97 42.98 -21.01
C ARG A 208 14.35 42.89 -21.65
N HIS A 209 14.49 43.26 -22.93
CA HIS A 209 15.73 43.28 -23.70
C HIS A 209 16.42 41.92 -23.86
N VAL A 210 15.67 40.81 -23.84
CA VAL A 210 16.20 39.50 -24.23
C VAL A 210 16.37 39.44 -25.75
N SER A 211 17.57 39.14 -26.22
CA SER A 211 17.82 39.09 -27.68
C SER A 211 17.07 37.94 -28.36
N THR A 212 16.73 38.11 -29.64
CA THR A 212 16.03 37.08 -30.44
C THR A 212 16.78 35.75 -30.43
N LYS A 213 18.11 35.78 -30.54
CA LYS A 213 18.96 34.59 -30.44
C LYS A 213 18.82 33.89 -29.09
N GLN A 214 18.77 34.64 -27.97
CA GLN A 214 18.59 34.05 -26.65
C GLN A 214 17.21 33.42 -26.49
N ILE A 215 16.15 34.06 -26.99
CA ILE A 215 14.78 33.50 -26.98
C ILE A 215 14.76 32.17 -27.76
N LEU A 216 15.31 32.14 -28.97
CA LEU A 216 15.36 30.92 -29.79
C LEU A 216 16.18 29.80 -29.13
N GLN A 217 17.28 30.15 -28.45
CA GLN A 217 18.09 29.19 -27.68
C GLN A 217 17.36 28.58 -26.46
N THR A 218 16.24 29.16 -26.01
CA THR A 218 15.43 28.57 -24.92
C THR A 218 14.56 27.39 -25.36
N TYR A 219 14.41 27.21 -26.68
CA TYR A 219 13.51 26.26 -27.32
C TYR A 219 12.01 26.46 -27.04
N LEU A 220 11.57 27.55 -26.40
CA LEU A 220 10.13 27.80 -26.20
C LEU A 220 9.31 27.72 -27.50
N LEU A 221 9.81 28.29 -28.60
CA LEU A 221 9.13 28.22 -29.90
C LEU A 221 9.18 26.82 -30.53
N HIS A 222 10.22 26.04 -30.24
CA HIS A 222 10.32 24.63 -30.63
C HIS A 222 9.29 23.79 -29.86
N ASP A 223 9.19 23.98 -28.54
CA ASP A 223 8.22 23.29 -27.69
C ASP A 223 6.79 23.63 -28.08
N PHE A 224 6.52 24.89 -28.46
CA PHE A 224 5.21 25.31 -28.94
C PHE A 224 4.83 24.64 -30.26
N LEU A 225 5.75 24.61 -31.22
CA LEU A 225 5.55 23.87 -32.47
C LEU A 225 5.30 22.39 -32.18
N LYS A 226 6.11 21.77 -31.31
CA LYS A 226 6.00 20.35 -30.94
C LYS A 226 4.65 20.02 -30.31
N TYR A 227 4.18 20.87 -29.39
CA TYR A 227 2.89 20.70 -28.73
C TYR A 227 1.74 20.78 -29.75
N HIS A 228 1.84 21.64 -30.76
CA HIS A 228 0.80 21.89 -31.76
C HIS A 228 1.05 21.23 -33.13
N LEU A 229 1.91 20.21 -33.23
CA LEU A 229 2.20 19.54 -34.51
C LEU A 229 0.93 18.99 -35.19
N PHE A 230 -0.04 18.54 -34.38
CA PHE A 230 -1.28 17.96 -34.86
C PHE A 230 -2.17 18.99 -35.57
N THR A 231 -1.94 20.30 -35.42
CA THR A 231 -2.78 21.36 -36.03
C THR A 231 -2.18 21.99 -37.28
N LEU A 232 -0.95 21.65 -37.67
CA LEU A 232 -0.25 22.24 -38.82
C LEU A 232 -0.96 22.05 -40.18
N HIS A 233 -1.84 21.07 -40.29
CA HIS A 233 -2.62 20.81 -41.51
C HIS A 233 -3.84 21.73 -41.66
N SER A 234 -4.21 22.46 -40.60
CA SER A 234 -5.37 23.35 -40.56
C SER A 234 -4.95 24.80 -40.84
N GLU A 235 -5.80 25.54 -41.57
CA GLU A 235 -5.63 27.00 -41.72
C GLU A 235 -5.79 27.75 -40.39
N ASP A 236 -6.48 27.14 -39.41
CA ASP A 236 -6.67 27.65 -38.05
C ASP A 236 -5.58 27.17 -37.06
N SER A 237 -4.40 26.75 -37.55
CA SER A 237 -3.31 26.29 -36.66
C SER A 237 -2.92 27.35 -35.63
N GLU A 238 -2.77 26.93 -34.37
CA GLU A 238 -2.29 27.74 -33.25
C GLU A 238 -0.87 28.25 -33.51
N VAL A 239 -0.06 27.49 -34.26
CA VAL A 239 1.27 27.93 -34.71
C VAL A 239 1.12 29.12 -35.66
N PHE A 240 0.25 29.05 -36.66
CA PHE A 240 0.02 30.18 -37.56
C PHE A 240 -0.58 31.37 -36.82
N GLN A 241 -1.49 31.14 -35.87
CA GLN A 241 -2.07 32.18 -35.03
C GLN A 241 -1.02 32.89 -34.18
N LEU A 242 -0.09 32.15 -33.54
CA LEU A 242 1.01 32.73 -32.75
C LEU A 242 1.83 33.71 -33.59
N TYR A 243 2.29 33.28 -34.76
CA TYR A 243 3.13 34.13 -35.61
C TYR A 243 2.35 35.28 -36.26
N ALA A 244 1.07 35.09 -36.56
CA ALA A 244 0.18 36.17 -37.00
C ALA A 244 0.02 37.25 -35.92
N LEU A 245 -0.16 36.85 -34.65
CA LEU A 245 -0.25 37.78 -33.52
C LEU A 245 1.08 38.48 -33.27
N LEU A 246 2.20 37.75 -33.19
CA LEU A 246 3.54 38.34 -33.02
C LEU A 246 3.86 39.37 -34.11
N SER A 247 3.45 39.13 -35.36
CA SER A 247 3.70 40.04 -36.49
C SER A 247 2.99 41.40 -36.37
N LEU A 248 1.97 41.52 -35.51
CA LEU A 248 1.27 42.77 -35.24
C LEU A 248 2.04 43.70 -34.30
N PHE A 249 3.05 43.18 -33.59
CA PHE A 249 3.87 43.94 -32.65
C PHE A 249 5.25 44.23 -33.26
N PRO A 250 5.67 45.51 -33.36
CA PRO A 250 6.93 45.88 -34.02
C PRO A 250 8.16 45.27 -33.34
N GLU A 251 8.12 45.05 -32.03
CA GLU A 251 9.20 44.48 -31.22
C GLU A 251 9.52 43.03 -31.61
N ALA A 252 8.54 42.27 -32.10
CA ALA A 252 8.68 40.85 -32.44
C ALA A 252 9.11 40.61 -33.90
N LYS A 253 9.14 41.64 -34.75
CA LYS A 253 9.43 41.50 -36.19
C LYS A 253 10.72 40.74 -36.48
N LEU A 254 11.82 41.11 -35.80
CA LEU A 254 13.11 40.44 -35.96
C LEU A 254 13.08 38.98 -35.51
N LEU A 255 12.31 38.65 -34.44
CA LEU A 255 12.17 37.29 -33.94
C LEU A 255 11.42 36.42 -34.95
N VAL A 256 10.32 36.94 -35.51
CA VAL A 256 9.50 36.25 -36.54
C VAL A 256 10.34 35.96 -37.79
N GLU A 257 11.07 36.97 -38.30
CA GLU A 257 11.95 36.81 -39.46
C GLU A 257 13.05 35.77 -39.23
N THR A 258 13.62 35.73 -38.01
CA THR A 258 14.66 34.76 -37.65
C THR A 258 14.09 33.35 -37.48
N ALA A 259 12.89 33.22 -36.89
CA ALA A 259 12.23 31.94 -36.67
C ALA A 259 11.85 31.23 -37.98
N GLN A 260 11.55 31.98 -39.04
CA GLN A 260 11.30 31.45 -40.40
C GLN A 260 12.53 30.77 -41.02
N GLN A 261 13.74 31.06 -40.52
CA GLN A 261 14.99 30.52 -41.03
C GLN A 261 15.51 29.33 -40.22
N ILE A 262 14.85 29.00 -39.10
CA ILE A 262 15.27 27.96 -38.15
C ILE A 262 14.34 26.75 -38.26
N GLY A 263 14.92 25.57 -38.37
CA GLY A 263 14.19 24.31 -38.45
C GLY A 263 13.79 23.76 -37.07
N SER A 264 12.71 22.98 -37.05
CA SER A 264 12.30 22.18 -35.87
C SER A 264 13.41 21.21 -35.45
N ASP A 265 13.47 20.91 -34.15
CA ASP A 265 14.33 19.87 -33.57
C ASP A 265 13.62 18.51 -33.45
N GLU A 266 12.32 18.44 -33.76
CA GLU A 266 11.56 17.20 -33.70
C GLU A 266 11.85 16.30 -34.91
N ARG A 267 12.03 15.00 -34.64
CA ARG A 267 12.44 14.03 -35.65
C ARG A 267 11.34 13.88 -36.72
N GLY A 268 11.69 14.08 -37.98
CA GLY A 268 10.76 14.03 -39.12
C GLY A 268 10.11 15.38 -39.46
N PHE A 269 10.36 16.43 -38.68
CA PHE A 269 9.85 17.79 -38.92
C PHE A 269 10.97 18.82 -39.14
N GLU A 270 12.21 18.40 -39.37
CA GLU A 270 13.39 19.29 -39.46
C GLU A 270 13.34 20.27 -40.65
N HIS A 271 12.48 19.99 -41.65
CA HIS A 271 12.24 20.84 -42.81
C HIS A 271 11.13 21.88 -42.58
N TYR A 272 10.41 21.80 -41.47
CA TYR A 272 9.47 22.83 -41.05
C TYR A 272 10.21 23.93 -40.32
N ALA A 273 10.01 25.17 -40.75
CA ALA A 273 10.43 26.33 -39.99
C ALA A 273 9.59 26.45 -38.72
N LEU A 274 10.08 27.19 -37.71
CA LEU A 274 9.38 27.30 -36.43
C LEU A 274 7.97 27.91 -36.53
N ASN A 275 7.68 28.64 -37.61
CA ASN A 275 6.34 29.12 -37.92
C ASN A 275 5.41 28.09 -38.59
N GLY A 276 5.81 26.82 -38.65
CA GLY A 276 5.01 25.73 -39.19
C GLY A 276 5.01 25.63 -40.72
N ILE A 277 5.79 26.45 -41.43
CA ILE A 277 5.87 26.41 -42.90
C ILE A 277 6.95 25.42 -43.34
N LEU A 278 6.59 24.51 -44.24
CA LEU A 278 7.53 23.60 -44.87
C LEU A 278 8.48 24.36 -45.82
N SER A 279 9.78 24.27 -45.59
CA SER A 279 10.81 24.89 -46.42
C SER A 279 11.51 23.86 -47.31
N GLU A 280 11.57 24.15 -48.61
CA GLU A 280 12.37 23.37 -49.57
C GLU A 280 13.89 23.62 -49.42
N LYS A 281 14.27 24.71 -48.74
CA LYS A 281 15.66 25.07 -48.47
C LYS A 281 16.10 24.54 -47.11
N LYS A 282 17.38 24.17 -47.00
CA LYS A 282 18.00 23.73 -45.74
C LYS A 282 17.93 24.85 -44.69
N LEU A 283 17.13 24.63 -43.64
CA LEU A 283 16.98 25.55 -42.51
C LEU A 283 18.18 25.49 -41.57
N GLN A 284 18.41 26.56 -40.81
CA GLN A 284 19.46 26.64 -39.82
C GLN A 284 19.04 25.90 -38.53
N SER A 285 19.99 25.23 -37.88
CA SER A 285 19.76 24.63 -36.56
C SER A 285 20.37 25.51 -35.46
N ILE A 286 19.63 25.79 -34.40
CA ILE A 286 20.14 26.53 -33.24
C ILE A 286 20.37 25.58 -32.06
N PRO A 287 21.52 25.60 -31.37
CA PRO A 287 21.77 24.72 -30.23
C PRO A 287 20.94 25.16 -29.01
N LEU A 288 20.29 24.19 -28.36
CA LEU A 288 19.62 24.39 -27.07
C LEU A 288 20.60 24.88 -26.01
N LYS A 289 20.27 25.99 -25.35
CA LYS A 289 20.99 26.46 -24.17
C LYS A 289 20.12 26.22 -22.94
N SER A 290 20.44 25.17 -22.17
CA SER A 290 19.76 24.88 -20.90
C SER A 290 19.91 26.07 -19.96
N GLN A 291 18.80 26.74 -19.65
CA GLN A 291 18.74 27.83 -18.69
C GLN A 291 18.36 27.23 -17.34
N SER A 292 19.23 27.37 -16.34
CA SER A 292 18.90 27.02 -14.97
C SER A 292 17.86 28.00 -14.42
N LEU A 293 16.91 27.50 -13.62
CA LEU A 293 15.98 28.35 -12.89
C LEU A 293 16.75 29.32 -11.99
N GLU A 294 16.51 30.62 -12.15
CA GLU A 294 17.20 31.68 -11.40
C GLU A 294 16.20 32.76 -10.97
N PHE A 295 15.83 32.73 -9.69
CA PHE A 295 14.85 33.64 -9.12
C PHE A 295 15.52 34.88 -8.49
N SER A 296 14.88 36.04 -8.64
CA SER A 296 15.29 37.24 -7.89
C SER A 296 14.81 37.13 -6.44
N LEU A 297 15.73 36.85 -5.52
CA LEU A 297 15.45 36.42 -4.13
C LEU A 297 14.94 37.56 -3.22
N THR A 298 13.74 38.07 -3.50
CA THR A 298 13.03 39.07 -2.69
C THR A 298 11.62 38.59 -2.37
N THR A 299 11.09 38.92 -1.18
CA THR A 299 9.74 38.49 -0.75
C THR A 299 8.65 38.96 -1.71
N SER A 300 8.74 40.18 -2.23
CA SER A 300 7.77 40.70 -3.21
C SER A 300 7.79 39.93 -4.52
N ASN A 301 8.96 39.48 -4.98
CA ASN A 301 9.07 38.63 -6.16
C ASN A 301 8.55 37.20 -5.88
N PHE A 302 8.82 36.66 -4.69
CA PHE A 302 8.29 35.36 -4.27
C PHE A 302 6.75 35.33 -4.36
N LEU A 303 6.09 36.31 -3.73
CA LEU A 303 4.62 36.39 -3.72
C LEU A 303 4.05 36.55 -5.12
N ALA A 304 4.69 37.36 -5.97
CA ALA A 304 4.23 37.56 -7.34
C ALA A 304 4.41 36.30 -8.21
N LEU A 305 5.50 35.55 -8.03
CA LEU A 305 5.72 34.29 -8.74
C LEU A 305 4.76 33.19 -8.24
N HIS A 306 4.49 33.12 -6.93
CA HIS A 306 3.52 32.20 -6.38
C HIS A 306 2.10 32.49 -6.88
N GLU A 307 1.70 33.75 -6.95
CA GLU A 307 0.39 34.13 -7.49
C GLU A 307 0.27 33.83 -9.00
N LEU A 308 1.37 33.91 -9.75
CA LEU A 308 1.37 33.72 -11.21
C LEU A 308 1.44 32.25 -11.64
N PHE A 309 2.19 31.42 -10.92
CA PHE A 309 2.51 30.04 -11.30
C PHE A 309 2.02 29.00 -10.28
N GLY A 310 1.64 29.39 -9.06
CA GLY A 310 1.08 28.51 -8.05
C GLY A 310 1.98 27.29 -7.73
N PRO A 311 1.45 26.05 -7.81
CA PRO A 311 2.17 24.84 -7.42
C PRO A 311 3.48 24.61 -8.18
N THR A 312 3.57 24.97 -9.46
CA THR A 312 4.77 24.70 -10.27
C THR A 312 5.92 25.61 -9.89
N PHE A 313 5.62 26.84 -9.48
CA PHE A 313 6.62 27.68 -8.80
C PHE A 313 7.02 27.12 -7.44
N LEU A 314 6.10 26.62 -6.62
CA LEU A 314 6.47 26.03 -5.32
C LEU A 314 7.43 24.84 -5.49
N THR A 315 7.18 23.95 -6.45
CA THR A 315 8.09 22.85 -6.80
C THR A 315 9.46 23.36 -7.19
N ALA A 316 9.52 24.33 -8.12
CA ALA A 316 10.77 24.93 -8.57
C ALA A 316 11.51 25.69 -7.45
N ALA A 317 10.79 26.39 -6.59
CA ALA A 317 11.33 27.13 -5.45
C ALA A 317 11.96 26.17 -4.43
N VAL A 318 11.33 25.02 -4.16
CA VAL A 318 11.89 23.98 -3.29
C VAL A 318 13.13 23.34 -3.92
N ILE A 319 13.08 22.97 -5.20
CA ILE A 319 14.23 22.37 -5.91
C ILE A 319 15.43 23.32 -5.89
N THR A 320 15.22 24.60 -6.23
CA THR A 320 16.30 25.59 -6.26
C THR A 320 16.78 25.98 -4.86
N SER A 321 15.94 25.90 -3.83
CA SER A 321 16.32 26.31 -2.46
C SER A 321 17.46 25.49 -1.85
N VAL A 322 17.78 24.30 -2.39
CA VAL A 322 18.94 23.48 -1.96
C VAL A 322 20.27 24.24 -2.12
N ASP A 323 20.38 25.08 -3.15
CA ASP A 323 21.63 25.80 -3.48
C ASP A 323 21.68 27.22 -2.90
N HIS A 324 20.55 27.76 -2.40
CA HIS A 324 20.43 29.16 -1.99
C HIS A 324 20.39 29.34 -0.47
N LYS A 325 21.17 30.28 0.07
CA LYS A 325 21.25 30.60 1.52
C LYS A 325 20.46 31.84 1.95
N ASN A 326 19.58 32.38 1.10
CA ASN A 326 18.83 33.60 1.43
C ASN A 326 17.73 33.30 2.45
N LEU A 327 17.96 33.70 3.71
CA LEU A 327 17.06 33.43 4.84
C LEU A 327 15.65 34.00 4.65
N ASN A 328 15.52 35.21 4.08
CA ASN A 328 14.20 35.85 3.88
C ASN A 328 13.37 35.14 2.81
N TRP A 329 14.02 34.61 1.77
CA TRP A 329 13.36 33.82 0.74
C TRP A 329 12.93 32.45 1.27
N LEU A 330 13.80 31.80 2.04
CA LEU A 330 13.50 30.51 2.67
C LEU A 330 12.37 30.65 3.70
N GLU A 331 12.34 31.75 4.46
CA GLU A 331 11.27 32.01 5.42
C GLU A 331 9.93 32.27 4.71
N ALA A 332 9.92 33.03 3.60
CA ALA A 332 8.71 33.22 2.80
C ALA A 332 8.18 31.89 2.23
N LEU A 333 9.09 31.03 1.74
CA LEU A 333 8.75 29.69 1.25
C LEU A 333 8.20 28.82 2.38
N ARG A 334 8.87 28.79 3.53
CA ARG A 334 8.42 28.05 4.72
C ARG A 334 7.04 28.51 5.18
N GLN A 335 6.80 29.81 5.29
CA GLN A 335 5.50 30.34 5.71
C GLN A 335 4.41 29.93 4.72
N THR A 336 4.67 30.01 3.42
CA THR A 336 3.71 29.63 2.37
C THR A 336 3.38 28.14 2.41
N LEU A 337 4.39 27.27 2.53
CA LEU A 337 4.19 25.82 2.58
C LEU A 337 3.40 25.35 3.82
N ASN A 338 3.40 26.12 4.90
CA ASN A 338 2.72 25.80 6.14
C ASN A 338 1.38 26.54 6.33
N GLN A 339 0.90 27.28 5.31
CA GLN A 339 -0.43 27.90 5.35
C GLN A 339 -1.54 26.85 5.19
N PRO A 340 -2.64 26.92 5.97
CA PRO A 340 -3.70 25.91 5.96
C PRO A 340 -4.27 25.58 4.57
N GLU A 341 -4.47 26.59 3.73
CA GLU A 341 -5.03 26.45 2.36
C GLU A 341 -4.11 25.64 1.44
N ILE A 342 -2.79 25.90 1.52
CA ILE A 342 -1.75 25.22 0.75
C ILE A 342 -1.56 23.79 1.27
N VAL A 343 -1.58 23.61 2.59
CA VAL A 343 -1.42 22.30 3.24
C VAL A 343 -2.48 21.30 2.79
N THR A 344 -3.75 21.72 2.69
CA THR A 344 -4.82 20.80 2.29
C THR A 344 -4.82 20.44 0.80
N ASN A 345 -4.41 21.36 -0.08
CA ASN A 345 -4.67 21.23 -1.51
C ASN A 345 -3.42 20.98 -2.35
N GLU A 346 -2.27 21.52 -1.94
CA GLU A 346 -1.06 21.59 -2.79
C GLU A 346 0.10 20.77 -2.22
N ILE A 347 0.28 20.73 -0.89
CA ILE A 347 1.39 20.01 -0.25
C ILE A 347 1.42 18.51 -0.61
N PRO A 348 0.31 17.75 -0.58
CA PRO A 348 0.36 16.33 -0.97
C PRO A 348 0.87 16.12 -2.40
N ARG A 349 0.41 16.95 -3.35
CA ARG A 349 0.85 16.92 -4.76
C ARG A 349 2.33 17.27 -4.86
N LEU A 350 2.75 18.35 -4.21
CA LEU A 350 4.15 18.80 -4.17
C LEU A 350 5.09 17.71 -3.65
N ILE A 351 4.74 17.05 -2.54
CA ILE A 351 5.55 15.97 -1.97
C ILE A 351 5.66 14.80 -2.95
N ASN A 352 4.55 14.38 -3.57
CA ASN A 352 4.55 13.28 -4.54
C ASN A 352 5.38 13.64 -5.79
N SER A 353 5.21 14.83 -6.36
CA SER A 353 5.98 15.30 -7.52
C SER A 353 7.49 15.32 -7.23
N ILE A 354 7.89 15.85 -6.07
CA ILE A 354 9.30 15.88 -5.66
C ILE A 354 9.83 14.46 -5.40
N ALA A 355 9.05 13.58 -4.79
CA ALA A 355 9.44 12.20 -4.56
C ALA A 355 9.64 11.41 -5.86
N HIS A 356 8.87 11.74 -6.91
CA HIS A 356 8.96 11.10 -8.22
C HIS A 356 10.11 11.67 -9.09
N GLU A 357 10.25 12.99 -9.16
CA GLU A 357 11.11 13.66 -10.16
C GLU A 357 12.48 14.10 -9.64
N SER A 358 12.66 14.19 -8.32
CA SER A 358 13.81 14.89 -7.71
C SER A 358 14.73 13.99 -6.88
N SER A 359 15.93 14.53 -6.56
CA SER A 359 16.91 13.83 -5.74
C SER A 359 16.45 13.76 -4.26
N PRO A 360 16.92 12.75 -3.48
CA PRO A 360 16.58 12.63 -2.06
C PRO A 360 17.00 13.86 -1.22
N GLN A 361 17.97 14.63 -1.70
CA GLN A 361 18.41 15.86 -1.05
C GLN A 361 17.34 16.98 -1.15
N VAL A 362 16.58 17.01 -2.25
CA VAL A 362 15.45 17.96 -2.40
C VAL A 362 14.31 17.58 -1.44
N LEU A 363 14.04 16.28 -1.30
CA LEU A 363 13.02 15.78 -0.38
C LEU A 363 13.39 16.04 1.10
N GLU A 364 14.67 15.90 1.45
CA GLU A 364 15.21 16.30 2.75
C GLU A 364 15.00 17.80 3.02
N ASN A 365 15.28 18.64 2.02
CA ASN A 365 15.11 20.08 2.13
C ASN A 365 13.61 20.47 2.25
N LEU A 366 12.73 19.84 1.48
CA LEU A 366 11.28 19.99 1.62
C LEU A 366 10.82 19.62 3.04
N ALA A 367 11.33 18.50 3.57
CA ALA A 367 11.02 18.07 4.93
C ALA A 367 11.51 19.08 6.00
N ALA A 368 12.60 19.80 5.75
CA ALA A 368 13.07 20.87 6.64
C ALA A 368 12.18 22.12 6.58
N LEU A 369 11.57 22.41 5.43
CA LEU A 369 10.67 23.55 5.23
C LEU A 369 9.24 23.30 5.73
N ILE A 370 8.80 22.05 5.80
CA ILE A 370 7.49 21.69 6.36
C ILE A 370 7.60 21.62 7.89
N ASP A 371 6.71 22.29 8.62
CA ASP A 371 6.67 22.24 10.09
C ASP A 371 6.14 20.90 10.59
N ASP A 372 6.56 20.49 11.80
CA ASP A 372 6.15 19.21 12.39
C ASP A 372 4.63 19.13 12.59
N HIS A 373 3.98 20.23 12.98
CA HIS A 373 2.52 20.31 13.10
C HIS A 373 1.82 20.07 11.74
N THR A 374 2.36 20.61 10.65
CA THR A 374 1.82 20.43 9.30
C THR A 374 1.91 18.97 8.86
N ALA A 375 3.07 18.35 9.06
CA ALA A 375 3.24 16.94 8.72
C ALA A 375 2.38 16.01 9.61
N GLN A 376 2.21 16.33 10.89
CA GLN A 376 1.27 15.62 11.78
C GLN A 376 -0.19 15.79 11.36
N TYR A 377 -0.59 17.00 10.95
CA TYR A 377 -1.94 17.26 10.45
C TYR A 377 -2.24 16.40 9.22
N LEU A 378 -1.34 16.38 8.24
CA LEU A 378 -1.51 15.55 7.04
C LEU A 378 -1.57 14.05 7.38
N LEU A 379 -0.74 13.58 8.31
CA LEU A 379 -0.78 12.20 8.80
C LEU A 379 -2.13 11.88 9.48
N SER A 380 -2.69 12.83 10.26
CA SER A 380 -4.00 12.67 10.92
C SER A 380 -5.17 12.63 9.95
N LYS A 381 -4.98 13.16 8.74
CA LYS A 381 -5.94 13.12 7.62
C LYS A 381 -5.73 11.91 6.70
N ASN A 382 -4.80 11.02 7.06
CA ASN A 382 -4.40 9.86 6.25
C ASN A 382 -3.91 10.27 4.85
N GLU A 383 -3.17 11.37 4.73
CA GLU A 383 -2.54 11.77 3.46
C GLU A 383 -1.25 10.99 3.23
N GLY A 384 -1.25 10.09 2.23
CA GLY A 384 -0.16 9.14 1.99
C GLY A 384 1.16 9.77 1.53
N ALA A 385 1.10 10.97 0.94
CA ALA A 385 2.28 11.71 0.50
C ALA A 385 3.26 11.96 1.66
N VAL A 386 2.77 12.12 2.89
CA VAL A 386 3.58 12.34 4.11
C VAL A 386 4.57 11.21 4.35
N PHE A 387 4.29 10.00 3.87
CA PHE A 387 5.19 8.86 4.08
C PHE A 387 6.55 9.04 3.41
N HIS A 388 6.63 9.84 2.34
CA HIS A 388 7.90 10.22 1.71
C HIS A 388 8.79 11.07 2.63
N LEU A 389 8.21 11.79 3.61
CA LEU A 389 8.96 12.64 4.53
C LEU A 389 9.49 11.91 5.76
N LEU A 390 9.02 10.68 6.03
CA LEU A 390 9.39 9.92 7.24
C LEU A 390 10.90 9.66 7.41
N PRO A 391 11.71 9.43 6.36
CA PRO A 391 13.16 9.29 6.52
C PRO A 391 13.85 10.52 7.08
N TYR A 392 13.25 11.71 6.90
CA TYR A 392 13.83 13.01 7.24
C TYR A 392 13.19 13.66 8.47
N LYS A 393 11.97 13.24 8.83
CA LYS A 393 11.26 13.65 10.05
C LYS A 393 11.01 12.46 10.98
N PRO A 394 12.01 11.99 11.74
CA PRO A 394 11.90 10.78 12.56
C PRO A 394 10.83 10.88 13.66
N ASN A 395 10.55 12.08 14.17
CA ASN A 395 9.52 12.31 15.21
C ASN A 395 8.11 11.97 14.73
N LEU A 396 7.84 12.04 13.42
CA LEU A 396 6.53 11.62 12.87
C LEU A 396 6.25 10.14 13.11
N PHE A 397 7.29 9.33 13.31
CA PHE A 397 7.13 7.91 13.57
C PHE A 397 6.42 7.63 14.89
N GLU A 398 6.52 8.51 15.90
CA GLU A 398 5.81 8.36 17.18
C GLU A 398 4.29 8.44 17.01
N TYR A 399 3.83 9.06 15.93
CA TYR A 399 2.42 9.22 15.61
C TYR A 399 1.91 8.09 14.69
N ILE A 400 2.78 7.25 14.12
CA ILE A 400 2.37 6.10 13.31
C ILE A 400 1.90 4.98 14.23
N ASN A 401 0.63 4.59 14.11
CA ASN A 401 0.02 3.53 14.88
C ASN A 401 -0.90 2.68 14.00
N GLU A 402 -1.44 1.60 14.55
CA GLU A 402 -2.31 0.72 13.78
C GLU A 402 -3.55 1.44 13.22
N LYS A 403 -4.13 2.39 13.98
CA LYS A 403 -5.35 3.10 13.60
C LYS A 403 -5.17 3.99 12.37
N ASN A 404 -4.06 4.74 12.27
CA ASN A 404 -3.84 5.59 11.09
C ASN A 404 -3.34 4.80 9.88
N VAL A 405 -2.53 3.76 10.07
CA VAL A 405 -2.11 2.88 8.95
C VAL A 405 -3.31 2.14 8.36
N THR A 406 -4.17 1.57 9.20
CA THR A 406 -5.42 0.92 8.73
C THR A 406 -6.39 1.91 8.13
N GLY A 407 -6.52 3.11 8.73
CA GLY A 407 -7.32 4.21 8.18
C GLY A 407 -6.86 4.64 6.77
N PHE A 408 -5.55 4.75 6.56
CA PHE A 408 -4.97 5.03 5.26
C PHE A 408 -5.23 3.91 4.24
N ILE A 409 -4.95 2.66 4.60
CA ILE A 409 -5.19 1.50 3.73
C ILE A 409 -6.68 1.44 3.34
N HIS A 410 -7.59 1.65 4.30
CA HIS A 410 -9.03 1.65 4.03
C HIS A 410 -9.45 2.78 3.07
N GLN A 411 -8.91 3.99 3.23
CA GLN A 411 -9.20 5.11 2.34
C GLN A 411 -8.80 4.83 0.90
N ILE A 412 -7.66 4.14 0.69
CA ILE A 412 -7.24 3.67 -0.63
C ILE A 412 -8.23 2.64 -1.18
N THR A 413 -8.59 1.63 -0.38
CA THR A 413 -9.46 0.54 -0.83
C THR A 413 -10.86 1.04 -1.21
N VAL A 414 -11.41 2.02 -0.46
CA VAL A 414 -12.75 2.58 -0.71
C VAL A 414 -12.79 3.52 -1.91
N ARG A 415 -11.70 4.27 -2.18
CA ARG A 415 -11.67 5.23 -3.29
C ARG A 415 -11.45 4.61 -4.67
N HIS A 416 -11.25 3.28 -4.77
CA HIS A 416 -10.96 2.58 -6.03
C HIS A 416 -9.94 3.33 -6.90
N THR A 417 -8.84 3.75 -6.30
CA THR A 417 -7.82 4.57 -6.97
C THR A 417 -6.89 3.70 -7.81
N SER A 418 -6.94 3.86 -9.13
CA SER A 418 -6.00 3.27 -10.09
C SER A 418 -4.70 4.09 -10.22
N GLU A 419 -4.26 4.70 -9.13
CA GLU A 419 -3.10 5.60 -9.09
C GLU A 419 -1.84 4.81 -8.70
N GLN A 420 -0.81 4.85 -9.54
CA GLN A 420 0.46 4.16 -9.27
C GLN A 420 1.17 4.75 -8.04
N GLU A 421 0.89 6.02 -7.72
CA GLU A 421 1.38 6.78 -6.58
C GLU A 421 1.18 6.05 -5.24
N ILE A 422 0.07 5.32 -5.11
CA ILE A 422 -0.30 4.60 -3.90
C ILE A 422 0.74 3.53 -3.56
N ILE A 423 1.22 2.82 -4.57
CA ILE A 423 2.24 1.78 -4.37
C ILE A 423 3.54 2.43 -3.88
N PHE A 424 3.92 3.58 -4.43
CA PHE A 424 5.12 4.30 -3.97
C PHE A 424 4.98 4.84 -2.54
N GLN A 425 3.81 5.36 -2.17
CA GLN A 425 3.51 5.83 -0.81
C GLN A 425 3.53 4.66 0.19
N LEU A 426 2.89 3.54 -0.14
CA LEU A 426 2.91 2.33 0.68
C LEU A 426 4.33 1.76 0.78
N MET A 427 5.12 1.79 -0.29
CA MET A 427 6.53 1.37 -0.27
C MET A 427 7.39 2.27 0.61
N ALA A 428 7.15 3.59 0.63
CA ALA A 428 7.84 4.50 1.53
C ALA A 428 7.58 4.12 3.00
N LEU A 429 6.32 3.91 3.36
CA LEU A 429 5.90 3.45 4.69
C LEU A 429 6.48 2.06 5.03
N PHE A 430 6.36 1.11 4.11
CA PHE A 430 6.82 -0.28 4.26
C PHE A 430 8.34 -0.35 4.48
N SER A 431 9.11 0.42 3.73
CA SER A 431 10.58 0.42 3.83
C SER A 431 11.07 0.82 5.22
N LEU A 432 10.37 1.75 5.89
CA LEU A 432 10.71 2.20 7.24
C LEU A 432 10.23 1.21 8.31
N LEU A 433 8.99 0.72 8.21
CA LEU A 433 8.44 -0.26 9.14
C LEU A 433 9.26 -1.56 9.13
N SER A 434 9.67 -2.01 7.94
CA SER A 434 10.53 -3.19 7.76
C SER A 434 11.90 -3.01 8.41
N LYS A 435 12.55 -1.85 8.24
CA LYS A 435 13.84 -1.55 8.90
C LYS A 435 13.74 -1.57 10.42
N LYS A 436 12.62 -1.09 10.98
CA LYS A 436 12.38 -1.08 12.43
C LYS A 436 11.78 -2.39 12.97
N LYS A 437 11.60 -3.42 12.13
CA LYS A 437 10.93 -4.69 12.48
C LYS A 437 9.57 -4.50 13.15
N ASN A 438 8.82 -3.49 12.71
CA ASN A 438 7.49 -3.20 13.25
C ASN A 438 6.46 -4.22 12.69
N PRO A 439 5.59 -4.80 13.52
CA PRO A 439 4.60 -5.80 13.07
C PRO A 439 3.63 -5.26 12.01
N MET A 440 3.38 -3.96 11.96
CA MET A 440 2.54 -3.31 10.94
C MET A 440 3.12 -3.42 9.53
N ALA A 441 4.42 -3.76 9.38
CA ALA A 441 5.03 -4.00 8.07
C ALA A 441 4.29 -5.08 7.29
N GLN A 442 3.77 -6.11 7.96
CA GLN A 442 3.00 -7.17 7.32
C GLN A 442 1.68 -6.65 6.73
N LEU A 443 0.95 -5.79 7.46
CA LEU A 443 -0.30 -5.19 6.98
C LEU A 443 -0.07 -4.32 5.75
N VAL A 444 0.97 -3.47 5.79
CA VAL A 444 1.32 -2.61 4.65
C VAL A 444 1.79 -3.45 3.46
N PHE A 445 2.58 -4.50 3.71
CA PHE A 445 2.99 -5.44 2.66
C PHE A 445 1.78 -6.09 1.98
N GLN A 446 0.80 -6.57 2.76
CA GLN A 446 -0.42 -7.15 2.20
C GLN A 446 -1.20 -6.14 1.35
N ALA A 447 -1.31 -4.89 1.79
CA ALA A 447 -1.94 -3.82 1.02
C ALA A 447 -1.20 -3.50 -0.29
N ILE A 448 0.15 -3.53 -0.28
CA ILE A 448 0.95 -3.36 -1.51
C ILE A 448 0.62 -4.48 -2.50
N ILE A 449 0.60 -5.73 -2.03
CA ILE A 449 0.27 -6.89 -2.87
C ILE A 449 -1.14 -6.77 -3.46
N ASP A 450 -2.13 -6.34 -2.67
CA ASP A 450 -3.51 -6.19 -3.15
C ASP A 450 -3.66 -5.10 -4.22
N ASN A 451 -2.89 -4.01 -4.11
CA ASN A 451 -2.93 -2.91 -5.08
C ASN A 451 -2.06 -3.18 -6.34
N LEU A 452 -1.01 -3.99 -6.23
CA LEU A 452 -0.17 -4.36 -7.38
C LEU A 452 -0.92 -5.12 -8.48
N VAL A 453 -2.02 -5.79 -8.12
CA VAL A 453 -2.93 -6.47 -9.06
C VAL A 453 -3.47 -5.50 -10.11
N HIS A 454 -3.68 -4.23 -9.73
CA HIS A 454 -4.18 -3.19 -10.64
C HIS A 454 -3.06 -2.49 -11.43
N HIS A 455 -1.79 -2.75 -11.10
CA HIS A 455 -0.62 -2.10 -11.70
C HIS A 455 0.51 -3.08 -12.07
N PRO A 456 0.24 -4.10 -12.90
CA PRO A 456 1.23 -5.13 -13.23
C PRO A 456 2.49 -4.58 -13.91
N LEU A 457 2.39 -3.47 -14.64
CA LEU A 457 3.52 -2.79 -15.30
C LEU A 457 4.62 -2.36 -14.32
N LEU A 458 4.28 -2.09 -13.05
CA LEU A 458 5.28 -1.71 -12.03
C LEU A 458 6.20 -2.88 -11.66
N LEU A 459 5.79 -4.12 -11.93
CA LEU A 459 6.60 -5.31 -11.66
C LEU A 459 7.75 -5.48 -12.67
N GLU A 460 7.80 -4.65 -13.72
CA GLU A 460 8.99 -4.54 -14.59
C GLU A 460 10.18 -3.87 -13.86
N ASP A 461 9.93 -3.12 -12.77
CA ASP A 461 11.01 -2.53 -11.97
C ASP A 461 11.66 -3.59 -11.05
N GLU A 462 12.80 -4.09 -11.50
CA GLU A 462 13.69 -4.99 -10.76
C GLU A 462 14.02 -4.50 -9.34
N LYS A 463 14.09 -3.19 -9.09
CA LYS A 463 14.36 -2.67 -7.74
C LYS A 463 13.18 -2.89 -6.80
N LEU A 464 11.96 -2.67 -7.28
CA LEU A 464 10.73 -2.90 -6.53
C LEU A 464 10.63 -4.39 -6.17
N LEU A 465 10.81 -5.28 -7.16
CA LEU A 465 10.80 -6.72 -6.95
C LEU A 465 11.83 -7.17 -5.90
N ARG A 466 13.06 -6.65 -5.97
CA ARG A 466 14.11 -6.97 -4.98
C ARG A 466 13.76 -6.51 -3.57
N GLN A 467 13.07 -5.39 -3.42
CA GLN A 467 12.63 -4.92 -2.11
C GLN A 467 11.51 -5.81 -1.53
N LEU A 468 10.54 -6.20 -2.35
CA LEU A 468 9.46 -7.11 -1.94
C LEU A 468 10.00 -8.50 -1.58
N ARG A 469 10.92 -9.06 -2.39
CA ARG A 469 11.56 -10.37 -2.16
C ARG A 469 12.44 -10.40 -0.92
N LYS A 470 13.02 -9.27 -0.50
CA LYS A 470 13.88 -9.18 0.69
C LYS A 470 13.10 -9.30 2.00
N TYR A 471 11.78 -9.14 1.98
CA TYR A 471 10.97 -9.26 3.17
C TYR A 471 10.88 -10.73 3.63
N PRO A 472 11.22 -11.06 4.89
CA PRO A 472 11.33 -12.46 5.34
C PRO A 472 10.05 -13.28 5.14
N ASP A 473 8.89 -12.66 5.40
CA ASP A 473 7.59 -13.33 5.35
C ASP A 473 6.95 -13.31 3.97
N CYS A 474 7.64 -12.76 2.95
CA CYS A 474 7.10 -12.61 1.59
C CYS A 474 6.56 -13.94 1.03
N LYS A 475 7.37 -15.00 1.03
CA LYS A 475 6.95 -16.32 0.52
C LYS A 475 5.79 -16.90 1.32
N LEU A 476 5.81 -16.76 2.65
CA LEU A 476 4.77 -17.28 3.54
C LEU A 476 3.43 -16.58 3.26
N ILE A 477 3.43 -15.25 3.19
CA ILE A 477 2.22 -14.43 2.96
C ILE A 477 1.65 -14.71 1.56
N LEU A 478 2.49 -14.77 0.53
CA LEU A 478 2.03 -15.09 -0.83
C LEU A 478 1.43 -16.50 -0.90
N SER A 479 2.03 -17.49 -0.22
CA SER A 479 1.49 -18.84 -0.15
C SER A 479 0.15 -18.89 0.57
N GLN A 480 0.01 -18.21 1.72
CA GLN A 480 -1.24 -18.12 2.47
C GLN A 480 -2.35 -17.45 1.66
N LYS A 481 -2.05 -16.32 0.97
CA LYS A 481 -3.01 -15.63 0.11
C LYS A 481 -3.39 -16.48 -1.11
N SER A 482 -2.44 -17.19 -1.71
CA SER A 482 -2.73 -18.11 -2.82
C SER A 482 -3.72 -19.19 -2.41
N GLU A 483 -3.51 -19.83 -1.25
CA GLU A 483 -4.44 -20.85 -0.75
C GLU A 483 -5.82 -20.26 -0.42
N GLN A 484 -5.89 -19.04 0.10
CA GLN A 484 -7.17 -18.33 0.30
C GLN A 484 -7.90 -18.08 -1.02
N ILE A 485 -7.19 -17.60 -2.06
CA ILE A 485 -7.76 -17.35 -3.39
C ILE A 485 -8.26 -18.65 -4.02
N LYS A 486 -7.47 -19.73 -3.99
CA LYS A 486 -7.88 -21.04 -4.49
C LYS A 486 -9.11 -21.57 -3.77
N LYS A 487 -9.16 -21.39 -2.45
CA LYS A 487 -10.31 -21.77 -1.65
C LYS A 487 -11.55 -20.97 -2.06
N GLN A 488 -11.43 -19.65 -2.24
CA GLN A 488 -12.54 -18.80 -2.71
C GLN A 488 -13.08 -19.26 -4.07
N VAL A 489 -12.20 -19.58 -5.03
CA VAL A 489 -12.61 -20.11 -6.34
C VAL A 489 -13.35 -21.44 -6.17
N ASN A 490 -12.82 -22.37 -5.37
CA ASN A 490 -13.46 -23.66 -5.12
C ASN A 490 -14.81 -23.52 -4.41
N ASP A 491 -14.90 -22.68 -3.40
CA ASP A 491 -16.12 -22.42 -2.65
C ASP A 491 -17.18 -21.80 -3.59
N CYS A 492 -16.79 -20.88 -4.47
CA CYS A 492 -17.66 -20.33 -5.51
C CYS A 492 -18.15 -21.40 -6.49
N ILE A 493 -17.25 -22.26 -7.01
CA ILE A 493 -17.64 -23.35 -7.90
C ILE A 493 -18.69 -24.23 -7.23
N ILE A 494 -18.47 -24.64 -5.97
CA ILE A 494 -19.43 -25.47 -5.23
C ILE A 494 -20.75 -24.74 -5.04
N GLU A 495 -20.73 -23.48 -4.60
CA GLU A 495 -21.94 -22.70 -4.35
C GLU A 495 -22.79 -22.50 -5.62
N GLN A 496 -22.15 -22.26 -6.76
CA GLN A 496 -22.85 -21.98 -8.01
C GLN A 496 -23.23 -23.25 -8.78
N ALA A 497 -22.40 -24.30 -8.77
CA ALA A 497 -22.67 -25.57 -9.43
C ALA A 497 -23.75 -26.42 -8.72
N THR A 498 -23.95 -26.22 -7.42
CA THR A 498 -24.97 -26.95 -6.64
C THR A 498 -26.39 -26.44 -6.85
N LYS A 499 -26.59 -25.22 -7.35
CA LYS A 499 -27.91 -24.60 -7.54
C LYS A 499 -28.57 -25.12 -8.83
N PRO A 500 -29.72 -25.83 -8.77
CA PRO A 500 -30.46 -26.22 -9.97
C PRO A 500 -31.47 -25.14 -10.40
N PRO A 501 -31.62 -24.85 -11.71
CA PRO A 501 -30.80 -25.33 -12.82
C PRO A 501 -29.46 -24.58 -12.92
N PHE A 502 -28.40 -25.28 -13.34
CA PHE A 502 -27.13 -24.64 -13.68
C PHE A 502 -27.28 -23.88 -15.01
N SER A 503 -27.02 -22.58 -15.01
CA SER A 503 -27.25 -21.68 -16.16
C SER A 503 -25.98 -20.90 -16.53
N SER A 504 -25.99 -20.22 -17.68
CA SER A 504 -24.88 -19.36 -18.11
C SER A 504 -24.55 -18.27 -17.08
N HIS A 505 -25.56 -17.77 -16.35
CA HIS A 505 -25.34 -16.83 -15.25
C HIS A 505 -24.45 -17.40 -14.15
N ASN A 506 -24.65 -18.67 -13.78
CA ASN A 506 -23.83 -19.34 -12.77
C ASN A 506 -22.39 -19.53 -13.27
N TYR A 507 -22.23 -19.96 -14.52
CA TYR A 507 -20.91 -20.11 -15.13
C TYR A 507 -20.14 -18.79 -15.17
N HIS A 508 -20.76 -17.69 -15.61
CA HIS A 508 -20.10 -16.39 -15.68
C HIS A 508 -19.66 -15.86 -14.30
N ILE A 509 -20.43 -16.10 -13.24
CA ILE A 509 -19.99 -15.75 -11.86
C ILE A 509 -18.71 -16.51 -11.49
N ILE A 510 -18.64 -17.80 -11.81
CA ILE A 510 -17.45 -18.62 -11.54
C ILE A 510 -16.28 -18.12 -12.40
N GLU A 511 -16.52 -17.85 -13.69
CA GLU A 511 -15.52 -17.39 -14.64
C GLU A 511 -14.94 -16.03 -14.24
N ASP A 512 -15.77 -15.06 -13.84
CA ASP A 512 -15.33 -13.75 -13.37
C ASP A 512 -14.41 -13.87 -12.13
N ILE A 513 -14.80 -14.70 -11.17
CA ILE A 513 -14.00 -14.95 -9.95
C ILE A 513 -12.69 -15.67 -10.29
N TRP A 514 -12.73 -16.65 -11.19
CA TRP A 514 -11.54 -17.36 -11.63
C TRP A 514 -10.57 -16.47 -12.43
N VAL A 515 -11.08 -15.58 -13.29
CA VAL A 515 -10.26 -14.61 -14.04
C VAL A 515 -9.60 -13.62 -13.09
N ASP A 516 -10.34 -13.06 -12.13
CA ASP A 516 -9.79 -12.17 -11.10
C ASP A 516 -8.71 -12.88 -10.25
N ALA A 517 -9.00 -14.10 -9.81
CA ALA A 517 -8.05 -14.94 -9.08
C ALA A 517 -6.78 -15.25 -9.88
N THR A 518 -6.92 -15.56 -11.17
CA THR A 518 -5.78 -15.83 -12.06
C THR A 518 -4.90 -14.60 -12.23
N ARG A 519 -5.49 -13.39 -12.38
CA ARG A 519 -4.73 -12.14 -12.42
C ARG A 519 -3.94 -11.89 -11.13
N LYS A 520 -4.57 -12.13 -9.97
CA LYS A 520 -3.93 -11.97 -8.65
C LYS A 520 -2.75 -12.93 -8.48
N LEU A 521 -2.93 -14.20 -8.82
CA LEU A 521 -1.88 -15.21 -8.70
C LEU A 521 -0.73 -14.97 -9.68
N ALA A 522 -1.01 -14.47 -10.90
CA ALA A 522 0.03 -14.09 -11.84
C ALA A 522 0.95 -12.99 -11.27
N VAL A 523 0.41 -12.01 -10.54
CA VAL A 523 1.22 -11.02 -9.82
C VAL A 523 2.07 -11.68 -8.73
N PHE A 524 1.55 -12.68 -8.01
CA PHE A 524 2.33 -13.38 -6.99
C PHE A 524 3.50 -14.15 -7.61
N ASP A 525 3.28 -14.77 -8.76
CA ASP A 525 4.30 -15.52 -9.50
C ASP A 525 5.43 -14.62 -10.02
N LEU A 526 5.11 -13.41 -10.51
CA LEU A 526 6.11 -12.40 -10.87
C LEU A 526 6.96 -11.96 -9.67
N ILE A 527 6.36 -11.85 -8.48
CA ILE A 527 7.07 -11.47 -7.24
C ILE A 527 7.93 -12.62 -6.72
N SER A 528 7.41 -13.85 -6.67
CA SER A 528 8.13 -15.02 -6.21
C SER A 528 7.60 -16.27 -6.94
N PRO A 529 8.27 -16.74 -8.00
CA PRO A 529 7.77 -17.85 -8.79
C PRO A 529 7.53 -19.11 -7.95
N GLN A 530 6.33 -19.68 -8.05
CA GLN A 530 5.96 -20.93 -7.37
C GLN A 530 4.91 -21.69 -8.18
N ASP A 531 5.11 -23.00 -8.38
CA ASP A 531 4.16 -23.88 -9.09
C ASP A 531 2.76 -23.88 -8.45
N THR A 532 2.67 -23.53 -7.17
CA THR A 532 1.42 -23.43 -6.42
C THR A 532 0.57 -22.22 -6.81
N PHE A 533 1.02 -21.31 -7.69
CA PHE A 533 0.25 -20.12 -8.08
C PHE A 533 -0.58 -20.31 -9.36
N ASN A 534 -0.83 -21.56 -9.78
CA ASN A 534 -1.61 -21.86 -10.98
C ASN A 534 -3.02 -22.40 -10.63
N LEU A 535 -4.07 -21.83 -11.27
CA LEU A 535 -5.47 -22.29 -11.17
C LEU A 535 -5.90 -23.19 -12.34
N ASN A 536 -4.95 -23.66 -13.14
CA ASN A 536 -5.12 -24.39 -14.40
C ASN A 536 -5.84 -23.56 -15.47
N HIS A 537 -5.92 -24.09 -16.70
CA HIS A 537 -6.54 -23.41 -17.85
C HIS A 537 -8.08 -23.49 -17.83
N LYS A 538 -8.74 -22.70 -18.70
CA LYS A 538 -10.21 -22.63 -18.88
C LYS A 538 -10.90 -24.01 -18.92
N TYR A 539 -10.39 -24.94 -19.73
CA TYR A 539 -11.00 -26.28 -19.82
C TYR A 539 -10.92 -27.08 -18.52
N ALA A 540 -9.84 -26.96 -17.74
CA ALA A 540 -9.74 -27.64 -16.43
C ALA A 540 -10.74 -27.06 -15.42
N LEU A 541 -11.02 -25.75 -15.49
CA LEU A 541 -12.09 -25.12 -14.73
C LEU A 541 -13.45 -25.70 -15.15
N GLN A 542 -13.77 -25.70 -16.44
CA GLN A 542 -15.04 -26.20 -16.97
C GLN A 542 -15.29 -27.67 -16.59
N VAL A 543 -14.25 -28.50 -16.65
CA VAL A 543 -14.28 -29.90 -16.20
C VAL A 543 -14.59 -30.02 -14.73
N LYS A 544 -13.95 -29.21 -13.89
CA LYS A 544 -14.19 -29.21 -12.45
C LYS A 544 -15.62 -28.79 -12.11
N ILE A 545 -16.15 -27.80 -12.85
CA ILE A 545 -17.56 -27.40 -12.74
C ILE A 545 -18.46 -28.57 -13.17
N ALA A 546 -18.17 -29.24 -14.28
CA ALA A 546 -18.94 -30.38 -14.78
C ALA A 546 -18.96 -31.53 -13.77
N GLU A 547 -17.80 -31.88 -13.21
CA GLU A 547 -17.63 -32.93 -12.19
C GLU A 547 -18.46 -32.62 -10.94
N ILE A 548 -18.39 -31.38 -10.43
CA ILE A 548 -19.14 -30.96 -9.25
C ILE A 548 -20.64 -30.93 -9.55
N THR A 549 -21.05 -30.37 -10.69
CA THR A 549 -22.46 -30.32 -11.10
C THR A 549 -23.04 -31.74 -11.20
N PHE A 550 -22.32 -32.65 -11.85
CA PHE A 550 -22.68 -34.07 -11.93
C PHE A 550 -22.75 -34.74 -10.57
N PHE A 551 -21.76 -34.52 -9.68
CA PHE A 551 -21.73 -35.12 -8.36
C PHE A 551 -22.98 -34.78 -7.53
N TYR A 552 -23.47 -33.53 -7.62
CA TYR A 552 -24.63 -33.06 -6.85
C TYR A 552 -25.98 -33.35 -7.52
N HIS A 553 -26.06 -33.29 -8.85
CA HIS A 553 -27.32 -33.45 -9.59
C HIS A 553 -27.57 -34.92 -9.99
N ARG A 554 -26.51 -35.73 -10.08
CA ARG A 554 -26.52 -37.16 -10.44
C ARG A 554 -27.40 -37.46 -11.65
N ASP A 555 -28.53 -38.12 -11.44
CA ASP A 555 -29.45 -38.59 -12.49
C ASP A 555 -30.17 -37.43 -13.20
N TYR A 556 -30.15 -36.21 -12.63
CA TYR A 556 -30.72 -35.00 -13.23
C TYR A 556 -29.69 -34.15 -13.97
N PHE A 557 -28.44 -34.61 -14.09
CA PHE A 557 -27.43 -33.88 -14.86
C PHE A 557 -27.76 -33.95 -16.35
N ASP A 558 -28.12 -32.80 -16.92
CA ASP A 558 -28.36 -32.63 -18.35
C ASP A 558 -27.09 -32.11 -19.03
N LEU A 559 -26.48 -32.97 -19.84
CA LEU A 559 -25.25 -32.66 -20.57
C LEU A 559 -25.45 -31.52 -21.57
N ASP A 560 -26.60 -31.46 -22.25
CA ASP A 560 -26.87 -30.45 -23.27
C ASP A 560 -27.10 -29.09 -22.62
N ALA A 561 -27.93 -29.03 -21.57
CA ALA A 561 -28.11 -27.80 -20.80
C ALA A 561 -26.80 -27.30 -20.17
N PHE A 562 -25.94 -28.21 -19.69
CA PHE A 562 -24.62 -27.85 -19.18
C PHE A 562 -23.73 -27.26 -20.28
N ILE A 563 -23.62 -27.89 -21.44
CA ILE A 563 -22.78 -27.36 -22.53
C ILE A 563 -23.32 -26.02 -23.05
N GLU A 564 -24.63 -25.88 -23.18
CA GLU A 564 -25.26 -24.60 -23.55
C GLU A 564 -24.93 -23.49 -22.54
N SER A 565 -24.87 -23.80 -21.25
CA SER A 565 -24.51 -22.82 -20.21
C SER A 565 -23.09 -22.27 -20.38
N LEU A 566 -22.16 -23.03 -20.97
CA LEU A 566 -20.79 -22.60 -21.26
C LEU A 566 -20.70 -21.69 -22.50
N SER A 567 -21.78 -21.61 -23.29
CA SER A 567 -21.86 -20.82 -24.53
C SER A 567 -20.68 -21.03 -25.51
N PRO A 568 -20.30 -22.28 -25.86
CA PRO A 568 -19.19 -22.52 -26.77
C PRO A 568 -19.48 -21.97 -28.17
N PRO A 569 -18.44 -21.56 -28.93
CA PRO A 569 -18.62 -21.10 -30.30
C PRO A 569 -19.21 -22.20 -31.20
N PRO A 570 -19.96 -21.83 -32.26
CA PRO A 570 -20.56 -22.79 -33.17
C PRO A 570 -19.48 -23.66 -33.84
N VAL A 571 -19.75 -24.96 -33.93
CA VAL A 571 -18.82 -25.94 -34.49
C VAL A 571 -18.66 -25.69 -35.99
N VAL A 572 -17.49 -25.18 -36.39
CA VAL A 572 -17.10 -25.08 -37.80
C VAL A 572 -16.37 -26.37 -38.19
N ALA A 573 -16.76 -26.97 -39.31
CA ALA A 573 -16.13 -28.18 -39.84
C ALA A 573 -14.75 -27.87 -40.44
N GLU A 574 -13.78 -27.54 -39.58
CA GLU A 574 -12.37 -27.41 -39.93
C GLU A 574 -11.58 -28.60 -39.36
N ASN A 575 -10.41 -28.87 -39.95
CA ASN A 575 -9.55 -30.01 -39.57
C ASN A 575 -8.99 -29.94 -38.13
N GLY A 576 -9.26 -28.88 -37.38
CA GLY A 576 -8.84 -28.67 -35.98
C GLY A 576 -9.76 -29.34 -34.95
N VAL A 577 -9.36 -29.27 -33.66
CA VAL A 577 -10.21 -29.64 -32.52
C VAL A 577 -11.05 -28.41 -32.14
N SER A 578 -12.37 -28.49 -32.26
CA SER A 578 -13.27 -27.40 -31.84
C SER A 578 -13.34 -27.28 -30.31
N GLU A 579 -13.71 -26.11 -29.77
CA GLU A 579 -13.94 -25.97 -28.31
C GLU A 579 -15.02 -26.94 -27.82
N TYR A 580 -16.07 -27.14 -28.62
CA TYR A 580 -17.14 -28.09 -28.32
C TYR A 580 -16.62 -29.54 -28.25
N GLU A 581 -15.83 -29.98 -29.25
CA GLU A 581 -15.17 -31.30 -29.21
C GLU A 581 -14.27 -31.42 -27.98
N ARG A 582 -13.52 -30.36 -27.66
CA ARG A 582 -12.60 -30.36 -26.53
C ARG A 582 -13.34 -30.53 -25.20
N ILE A 583 -14.40 -29.78 -24.96
CA ILE A 583 -15.21 -29.86 -23.75
C ILE A 583 -15.78 -31.28 -23.59
N LEU A 584 -16.33 -31.86 -24.66
CA LEU A 584 -16.84 -33.23 -24.65
C LEU A 584 -15.76 -34.24 -24.24
N ILE A 585 -14.56 -34.16 -24.82
CA ILE A 585 -13.43 -35.04 -24.50
C ILE A 585 -12.99 -34.90 -23.05
N GLU A 586 -12.92 -33.68 -22.52
CA GLU A 586 -12.54 -33.50 -21.13
C GLU A 586 -13.61 -34.01 -20.16
N ILE A 587 -14.90 -33.74 -20.43
CA ILE A 587 -16.01 -34.27 -19.61
C ILE A 587 -16.00 -35.80 -19.65
N LEU A 588 -15.81 -36.39 -20.83
CA LEU A 588 -15.72 -37.84 -21.02
C LEU A 588 -14.61 -38.45 -20.16
N ALA A 589 -13.45 -37.78 -20.07
CA ALA A 589 -12.33 -38.24 -19.27
C ALA A 589 -12.63 -38.26 -17.76
N VAL A 590 -13.46 -37.34 -17.26
CA VAL A 590 -13.67 -37.12 -15.83
C VAL A 590 -14.93 -37.80 -15.29
N ILE A 591 -16.05 -37.71 -16.02
CA ILE A 591 -17.32 -38.26 -15.55
C ILE A 591 -17.38 -39.76 -15.87
N ASP A 592 -17.31 -40.60 -14.82
CA ASP A 592 -17.49 -42.04 -14.95
C ASP A 592 -18.98 -42.42 -14.82
N ASN A 593 -19.74 -42.22 -15.90
CA ASN A 593 -21.15 -42.61 -16.00
C ASN A 593 -21.43 -43.20 -17.39
N GLU A 594 -22.11 -44.35 -17.45
CA GLU A 594 -22.39 -45.06 -18.70
C GLU A 594 -23.30 -44.26 -19.65
N SER A 595 -24.40 -43.68 -19.15
CA SER A 595 -25.34 -42.91 -19.98
C SER A 595 -24.70 -41.65 -20.55
N ILE A 596 -23.97 -40.88 -19.72
CA ILE A 596 -23.28 -39.68 -20.17
C ILE A 596 -22.16 -40.02 -21.15
N ARG A 597 -21.44 -41.13 -20.94
CA ARG A 597 -20.41 -41.63 -21.86
C ARG A 597 -20.99 -41.92 -23.24
N GLU A 598 -22.10 -42.65 -23.32
CA GLU A 598 -22.78 -42.95 -24.58
C GLU A 598 -23.27 -41.68 -25.29
N GLN A 599 -23.85 -40.73 -24.55
CA GLN A 599 -24.28 -39.44 -25.10
C GLN A 599 -23.11 -38.65 -25.68
N ILE A 600 -21.99 -38.57 -24.97
CA ILE A 600 -20.79 -37.86 -25.44
C ILE A 600 -20.21 -38.54 -26.68
N ILE A 601 -20.04 -39.86 -26.67
CA ILE A 601 -19.53 -40.61 -27.83
C ILE A 601 -20.43 -40.37 -29.04
N SER A 602 -21.75 -40.44 -28.85
CA SER A 602 -22.72 -40.15 -29.92
C SER A 602 -22.59 -38.72 -30.45
N LYS A 603 -22.29 -37.72 -29.61
CA LYS A 603 -22.08 -36.32 -30.05
C LYS A 603 -20.73 -36.11 -30.74
N LEU A 604 -19.70 -36.87 -30.37
CA LEU A 604 -18.39 -36.84 -31.02
C LEU A 604 -18.45 -37.45 -32.43
N GLU A 605 -19.12 -38.60 -32.61
CA GLU A 605 -19.10 -39.36 -33.86
C GLU A 605 -20.09 -38.82 -34.92
N ASN A 606 -21.13 -38.11 -34.49
CA ASN A 606 -22.14 -37.52 -35.38
C ASN A 606 -21.88 -36.03 -35.71
N TYR A 607 -22.59 -35.51 -36.70
CA TYR A 607 -22.57 -34.06 -37.03
C TYR A 607 -23.06 -33.23 -35.82
N PRO A 608 -22.43 -32.09 -35.49
CA PRO A 608 -21.44 -31.32 -36.28
C PRO A 608 -19.97 -31.68 -36.06
N VAL A 609 -19.61 -32.56 -35.11
CA VAL A 609 -18.20 -32.88 -34.79
C VAL A 609 -17.61 -33.92 -35.76
N HIS A 610 -18.34 -35.02 -35.98
CA HIS A 610 -17.97 -36.12 -36.87
C HIS A 610 -16.54 -36.65 -36.70
N ARG A 611 -16.10 -36.83 -35.45
CA ARG A 611 -14.78 -37.35 -35.08
C ARG A 611 -14.86 -38.85 -34.81
N LEU A 612 -14.28 -39.66 -35.71
CA LEU A 612 -14.26 -41.14 -35.58
C LEU A 612 -12.95 -41.67 -34.98
N ASP A 613 -11.89 -40.86 -34.94
CA ASP A 613 -10.55 -41.21 -34.43
C ASP A 613 -10.27 -40.65 -33.03
N TRP A 614 -11.29 -40.20 -32.31
CA TRP A 614 -11.19 -39.53 -31.00
C TRP A 614 -10.42 -40.33 -29.93
N VAL A 615 -10.42 -41.67 -30.01
CA VAL A 615 -9.66 -42.54 -29.09
C VAL A 615 -8.14 -42.39 -29.27
N LYS A 616 -7.67 -42.29 -30.52
CA LYS A 616 -6.25 -42.25 -30.87
C LYS A 616 -5.71 -40.82 -30.94
N LYS A 617 -6.58 -39.85 -31.19
CA LYS A 617 -6.22 -38.44 -31.30
C LYS A 617 -5.70 -37.91 -29.97
N GLU A 618 -4.71 -37.03 -30.05
CA GLU A 618 -4.15 -36.34 -28.89
C GLU A 618 -4.85 -35.00 -28.67
N TYR A 619 -5.16 -34.72 -27.40
CA TYR A 619 -5.76 -33.49 -26.90
C TYR A 619 -4.78 -32.91 -25.86
N GLU A 620 -4.05 -31.85 -26.23
CA GLU A 620 -2.89 -31.32 -25.47
C GLU A 620 -1.79 -32.37 -25.22
N GLY A 621 -1.42 -33.11 -26.28
CA GLY A 621 -0.35 -34.11 -26.22
C GLY A 621 -0.68 -35.36 -25.39
N LYS A 622 -1.97 -35.57 -25.04
CA LYS A 622 -2.45 -36.75 -24.32
C LYS A 622 -3.67 -37.34 -25.02
N THR A 623 -3.73 -38.66 -25.12
CA THR A 623 -4.93 -39.37 -25.58
C THR A 623 -6.01 -39.36 -24.50
N ILE A 624 -7.27 -39.62 -24.89
CA ILE A 624 -8.38 -39.76 -23.94
C ILE A 624 -8.10 -40.82 -22.86
N PHE A 625 -7.37 -41.88 -23.21
CA PHE A 625 -7.01 -42.94 -22.25
C PHE A 625 -6.05 -42.44 -21.17
N LEU A 626 -5.05 -41.62 -21.52
CA LEU A 626 -4.15 -41.03 -20.53
C LEU A 626 -4.87 -39.97 -19.68
N LYS A 627 -5.83 -39.24 -20.24
CA LYS A 627 -6.70 -38.33 -19.48
C LYS A 627 -7.59 -39.12 -18.50
N ALA A 628 -8.19 -40.23 -18.94
CA ALA A 628 -8.96 -41.13 -18.07
C ALA A 628 -8.10 -41.66 -16.91
N ALA A 629 -6.83 -41.99 -17.17
CA ALA A 629 -5.88 -42.40 -16.13
C ALA A 629 -5.57 -41.27 -15.14
N GLN A 630 -5.43 -40.02 -15.63
CA GLN A 630 -5.24 -38.83 -14.79
C GLN A 630 -6.43 -38.57 -13.87
N HIS A 631 -7.65 -38.88 -14.29
CA HIS A 631 -8.87 -38.65 -13.51
C HIS A 631 -9.42 -39.89 -12.81
N GLY A 632 -8.86 -41.07 -13.06
CA GLY A 632 -9.27 -42.32 -12.41
C GLY A 632 -10.57 -42.93 -12.95
N ASN A 633 -10.94 -42.66 -14.21
CA ASN A 633 -12.20 -43.10 -14.81
C ASN A 633 -12.18 -44.60 -15.16
N LEU A 634 -12.75 -45.43 -14.28
CA LEU A 634 -12.71 -46.89 -14.37
C LEU A 634 -13.58 -47.44 -15.49
N GLY A 635 -14.71 -46.79 -15.77
CA GLY A 635 -15.60 -47.21 -16.84
C GLY A 635 -15.02 -46.96 -18.22
N LEU A 636 -14.30 -45.84 -18.44
CA LEU A 636 -13.52 -45.66 -19.67
C LEU A 636 -12.38 -46.66 -19.79
N LEU A 637 -11.71 -46.99 -18.69
CA LEU A 637 -10.72 -48.06 -18.68
C LEU A 637 -11.34 -49.39 -19.15
N ALA A 638 -12.48 -49.77 -18.59
CA ALA A 638 -13.18 -51.00 -18.96
C ALA A 638 -13.60 -51.02 -20.44
N PHE A 639 -14.02 -49.87 -20.98
CA PHE A 639 -14.43 -49.70 -22.37
C PHE A 639 -13.26 -49.74 -23.36
N LEU A 640 -12.11 -49.11 -23.02
CA LEU A 640 -10.99 -48.92 -23.94
C LEU A 640 -9.87 -49.96 -23.83
N LYS A 641 -9.78 -50.74 -22.75
CA LYS A 641 -8.66 -51.68 -22.49
C LYS A 641 -8.30 -52.64 -23.64
N ASP A 642 -9.24 -52.93 -24.55
CA ASP A 642 -9.01 -53.83 -25.68
C ASP A 642 -8.59 -53.10 -26.96
N GLN A 643 -8.74 -51.79 -27.01
CA GLN A 643 -8.38 -50.92 -28.15
C GLN A 643 -7.03 -50.20 -27.96
N ILE A 644 -6.48 -50.25 -26.74
CA ILE A 644 -5.24 -49.56 -26.36
C ILE A 644 -4.02 -50.49 -26.52
N ALA A 645 -2.93 -49.92 -27.05
CA ALA A 645 -1.67 -50.63 -27.23
C ALA A 645 -1.00 -50.92 -25.88
N PRO A 646 -0.35 -52.10 -25.71
CA PRO A 646 0.23 -52.51 -24.42
C PRO A 646 1.19 -51.48 -23.79
N GLU A 647 1.97 -50.78 -24.60
CA GLU A 647 2.96 -49.80 -24.17
C GLU A 647 2.33 -48.57 -23.50
N THR A 648 1.07 -48.27 -23.84
CA THR A 648 0.33 -47.13 -23.30
C THR A 648 -0.10 -47.37 -21.85
N PHE A 649 -0.22 -48.63 -21.42
CA PHE A 649 -0.62 -48.95 -20.04
C PHE A 649 0.42 -48.49 -19.02
N ASN A 650 1.72 -48.65 -19.27
CA ASN A 650 2.76 -48.22 -18.34
C ASN A 650 2.74 -46.69 -18.17
N VAL A 651 2.57 -45.94 -19.27
CA VAL A 651 2.42 -44.48 -19.25
C VAL A 651 1.16 -44.06 -18.48
N ALA A 652 0.06 -44.81 -18.65
CA ALA A 652 -1.18 -44.57 -17.91
C ALA A 652 -1.01 -44.84 -16.41
N ILE A 653 -0.27 -45.88 -15.99
CA ILE A 653 0.05 -46.13 -14.57
C ILE A 653 0.78 -44.93 -13.98
N ILE A 654 1.86 -44.49 -14.62
CA ILE A 654 2.64 -43.35 -14.12
C ILE A 654 1.77 -42.09 -14.04
N THR A 655 0.91 -41.87 -15.04
CA THR A 655 -0.02 -40.73 -15.07
C THR A 655 -1.03 -40.79 -13.92
N ALA A 656 -1.63 -41.96 -13.68
CA ALA A 656 -2.57 -42.19 -12.59
C ALA A 656 -1.92 -42.04 -11.22
N VAL A 657 -0.68 -42.54 -11.04
CA VAL A 657 0.07 -42.38 -9.79
C VAL A 657 0.37 -40.92 -9.49
N LYS A 658 0.85 -40.15 -10.49
CA LYS A 658 1.08 -38.70 -10.33
C LYS A 658 -0.20 -37.94 -9.97
N ALA A 659 -1.35 -38.41 -10.44
CA ALA A 659 -2.65 -37.87 -10.11
C ALA A 659 -3.31 -38.50 -8.86
N ASN A 660 -2.60 -39.39 -8.15
CA ASN A 660 -3.06 -40.08 -6.94
C ASN A 660 -4.32 -40.97 -7.16
N GLN A 661 -4.52 -41.49 -8.37
CA GLN A 661 -5.65 -42.33 -8.78
C GLN A 661 -5.39 -43.83 -8.55
N TRP A 662 -5.25 -44.22 -7.29
CA TRP A 662 -4.76 -45.56 -6.92
C TRP A 662 -5.71 -46.72 -7.23
N GLU A 663 -7.02 -46.49 -7.25
CA GLU A 663 -7.97 -47.54 -7.67
C GLU A 663 -7.84 -47.85 -9.17
N PHE A 664 -7.60 -46.83 -9.99
CA PHE A 664 -7.29 -47.01 -11.41
C PHE A 664 -5.98 -47.77 -11.60
N VAL A 665 -4.94 -47.44 -10.82
CA VAL A 665 -3.66 -48.16 -10.81
C VAL A 665 -3.86 -49.63 -10.43
N ASP A 666 -4.60 -49.94 -9.36
CA ASP A 666 -4.87 -51.33 -8.95
C ASP A 666 -5.58 -52.12 -10.04
N ARG A 667 -6.58 -51.53 -10.71
CA ARG A 667 -7.27 -52.17 -11.82
C ARG A 667 -6.35 -52.38 -13.02
N LEU A 668 -5.50 -51.41 -13.35
CA LEU A 668 -4.59 -51.50 -14.48
C LEU A 668 -3.52 -52.57 -14.28
N CYS A 669 -2.90 -52.62 -13.09
CA CYS A 669 -1.87 -53.61 -12.76
C CYS A 669 -2.38 -55.06 -12.77
N ARG A 670 -3.70 -55.27 -12.77
CA ARG A 670 -4.34 -56.61 -12.88
C ARG A 670 -4.68 -57.01 -14.32
N ILE A 671 -4.42 -56.16 -15.31
CA ILE A 671 -4.64 -56.48 -16.72
C ILE A 671 -3.46 -57.31 -17.23
N ASN A 672 -3.74 -58.51 -17.77
CA ASN A 672 -2.71 -59.45 -18.25
C ASN A 672 -1.75 -58.89 -19.31
N LYS A 673 -2.12 -57.80 -19.99
CA LYS A 673 -1.29 -57.13 -21.01
C LYS A 673 -0.22 -56.20 -20.41
N VAL A 674 -0.23 -55.97 -19.08
CA VAL A 674 0.69 -55.06 -18.40
C VAL A 674 1.94 -55.82 -17.95
N HIS A 675 3.08 -55.41 -18.47
CA HIS A 675 4.40 -55.92 -18.08
C HIS A 675 5.24 -54.77 -17.56
N LEU A 676 5.49 -54.77 -16.25
CA LEU A 676 6.33 -53.79 -15.58
C LEU A 676 7.76 -54.30 -15.53
N SER A 677 8.71 -53.46 -15.91
CA SER A 677 10.13 -53.66 -15.67
C SER A 677 10.47 -53.53 -14.19
N LYS A 678 11.65 -54.02 -13.79
CA LYS A 678 12.11 -53.92 -12.40
C LYS A 678 12.17 -52.46 -11.90
N ASP A 679 12.65 -51.54 -12.75
CA ASP A 679 12.77 -50.12 -12.41
C ASP A 679 11.40 -49.44 -12.25
N GLU A 680 10.41 -49.84 -13.07
CA GLU A 680 9.03 -49.38 -12.95
C GLU A 680 8.37 -49.89 -11.66
N ILE A 681 8.65 -51.15 -11.26
CA ILE A 681 8.17 -51.72 -10.00
C ILE A 681 8.78 -50.99 -8.79
N GLU A 682 10.10 -50.75 -8.78
CA GLU A 682 10.76 -49.97 -7.72
C GLU A 682 10.13 -48.58 -7.59
N THR A 683 9.96 -47.89 -8.72
CA THR A 683 9.36 -46.55 -8.76
C THR A 683 7.92 -46.55 -8.24
N LEU A 684 7.11 -47.52 -8.68
CA LEU A 684 5.72 -47.64 -8.28
C LEU A 684 5.57 -47.98 -6.79
N ILE A 685 6.44 -48.84 -6.24
CA ILE A 685 6.45 -49.16 -4.81
C ILE A 685 6.84 -47.95 -3.97
N LEU A 686 7.84 -47.15 -4.40
CA LEU A 686 8.22 -45.93 -3.70
C LEU A 686 7.09 -44.90 -3.66
N GLN A 687 6.40 -44.70 -4.78
CA GLN A 687 5.24 -43.81 -4.84
C GLN A 687 4.05 -44.39 -4.04
N ALA A 688 3.83 -45.70 -4.08
CA ALA A 688 2.80 -46.33 -3.25
C ALA A 688 3.11 -46.17 -1.76
N ALA A 689 4.39 -46.22 -1.37
CA ALA A 689 4.83 -45.99 0.01
C ALA A 689 4.63 -44.55 0.46
N GLU A 690 4.89 -43.58 -0.42
CA GLU A 690 4.59 -42.16 -0.20
C GLU A 690 3.10 -41.93 0.10
N HIS A 691 2.23 -42.58 -0.64
CA HIS A 691 0.77 -42.40 -0.52
C HIS A 691 0.09 -43.40 0.43
N GLY A 692 0.83 -44.36 1.01
CA GLY A 692 0.31 -45.33 1.98
C GLY A 692 -0.48 -46.50 1.37
N GLN A 693 -0.24 -46.83 0.11
CA GLN A 693 -1.03 -47.78 -0.69
C GLN A 693 -0.56 -49.21 -0.53
N ILE A 694 -0.72 -49.73 0.68
CA ILE A 694 -0.19 -51.04 1.07
C ILE A 694 -0.74 -52.21 0.23
N LYS A 695 -1.98 -52.11 -0.27
CA LYS A 695 -2.59 -53.15 -1.12
C LYS A 695 -1.82 -53.34 -2.43
N ILE A 696 -1.39 -52.23 -3.02
CA ILE A 696 -0.63 -52.24 -4.28
C ILE A 696 0.78 -52.74 -4.04
N ILE A 697 1.44 -52.29 -2.96
CA ILE A 697 2.76 -52.81 -2.58
C ILE A 697 2.71 -54.33 -2.42
N LYS A 698 1.76 -54.87 -1.65
CA LYS A 698 1.58 -56.33 -1.48
C LYS A 698 1.37 -57.03 -2.82
N TYR A 699 0.45 -56.53 -3.64
CA TYR A 699 0.17 -57.10 -4.95
C TYR A 699 1.42 -57.15 -5.85
N LEU A 700 2.22 -56.09 -5.87
CA LEU A 700 3.43 -56.01 -6.69
C LEU A 700 4.51 -56.98 -6.20
N LEU A 701 4.71 -57.07 -4.88
CA LEU A 701 5.65 -58.02 -4.28
C LEU A 701 5.25 -59.47 -4.60
N ASP A 702 3.97 -59.81 -4.41
CA ASP A 702 3.45 -61.17 -4.56
C ASP A 702 3.37 -61.61 -6.03
N THR A 703 2.92 -60.73 -6.93
CA THR A 703 2.61 -61.09 -8.33
C THR A 703 3.84 -61.08 -9.23
N TYR A 704 4.78 -60.17 -8.98
CA TYR A 704 6.00 -60.03 -9.80
C TYR A 704 7.22 -60.73 -9.18
N ASP A 705 7.05 -61.43 -8.04
CA ASP A 705 8.14 -62.08 -7.30
C ASP A 705 9.31 -61.10 -7.03
N TYR A 706 8.97 -59.83 -6.78
CA TYR A 706 9.96 -58.77 -6.58
C TYR A 706 10.35 -58.71 -5.10
N GLU A 707 11.62 -58.99 -4.82
CA GLU A 707 12.19 -58.89 -3.48
C GLU A 707 13.03 -57.60 -3.36
N PRO A 708 12.60 -56.59 -2.57
CA PRO A 708 13.35 -55.35 -2.40
C PRO A 708 14.65 -55.60 -1.63
N SER A 709 15.75 -55.06 -2.13
CA SER A 709 17.03 -55.01 -1.44
C SER A 709 16.98 -54.12 -0.19
N THR A 710 17.96 -54.27 0.70
CA THR A 710 18.08 -53.42 1.91
C THR A 710 18.13 -51.93 1.60
N ALA A 711 18.73 -51.54 0.46
CA ALA A 711 18.78 -50.15 0.03
C ALA A 711 17.40 -49.64 -0.42
N GLU A 712 16.62 -50.48 -1.10
CA GLU A 712 15.24 -50.15 -1.51
C GLU A 712 14.31 -50.09 -0.29
N VAL A 713 14.37 -51.04 0.64
CA VAL A 713 13.61 -51.00 1.91
C VAL A 713 13.90 -49.72 2.69
N MET A 714 15.17 -49.28 2.75
CA MET A 714 15.54 -48.00 3.36
C MET A 714 14.84 -46.81 2.68
N LYS A 715 14.83 -46.76 1.33
CA LYS A 715 14.15 -45.68 0.58
C LYS A 715 12.64 -45.70 0.85
N ILE A 716 12.03 -46.89 0.82
CA ILE A 716 10.59 -47.10 1.06
C ILE A 716 10.20 -46.61 2.46
N LEU A 717 10.92 -47.05 3.50
CA LEU A 717 10.67 -46.63 4.87
C LEU A 717 10.84 -45.11 5.04
N ASN A 718 11.89 -44.54 4.48
CA ASN A 718 12.12 -43.09 4.52
C ASN A 718 10.97 -42.31 3.87
N GLN A 719 10.47 -42.78 2.72
CA GLN A 719 9.37 -42.14 2.02
C GLN A 719 8.05 -42.27 2.79
N ALA A 720 7.77 -43.44 3.36
CA ALA A 720 6.59 -43.66 4.20
C ALA A 720 6.63 -42.79 5.47
N ILE A 721 7.80 -42.68 6.13
CA ILE A 721 7.98 -41.83 7.32
C ILE A 721 7.76 -40.36 6.97
N LYS A 722 8.39 -39.84 5.91
CA LYS A 722 8.23 -38.43 5.50
C LYS A 722 6.78 -38.03 5.21
N ASN A 723 5.94 -39.01 4.83
CA ASN A 723 4.54 -38.79 4.46
C ASN A 723 3.53 -39.34 5.49
N ASN A 724 4.02 -39.66 6.69
CA ASN A 724 3.23 -40.18 7.81
C ASN A 724 2.39 -41.42 7.47
N LYS A 725 2.98 -42.42 6.81
CA LYS A 725 2.31 -43.67 6.38
C LYS A 725 2.68 -44.85 7.28
N LEU A 726 2.10 -44.88 8.48
CA LEU A 726 2.34 -45.91 9.49
C LEU A 726 2.13 -47.34 8.95
N ASN A 727 1.03 -47.57 8.22
CA ASN A 727 0.68 -48.90 7.67
C ASN A 727 1.77 -49.51 6.76
N VAL A 728 2.53 -48.69 6.03
CA VAL A 728 3.65 -49.13 5.19
C VAL A 728 4.87 -49.41 6.06
N VAL A 729 5.16 -48.56 7.04
CA VAL A 729 6.25 -48.77 8.00
C VAL A 729 6.05 -50.08 8.76
N GLU A 730 4.84 -50.31 9.30
CA GLU A 730 4.46 -51.54 10.00
C GLU A 730 4.70 -52.77 9.15
N TYR A 731 4.22 -52.75 7.89
CA TYR A 731 4.36 -53.88 6.99
C TYR A 731 5.83 -54.27 6.78
N PHE A 732 6.68 -53.31 6.44
CA PHE A 732 8.10 -53.61 6.24
C PHE A 732 8.79 -54.00 7.56
N TYR A 733 8.43 -53.44 8.71
CA TYR A 733 8.96 -53.85 10.03
C TYR A 733 8.59 -55.27 10.46
N ILE A 734 7.43 -55.76 10.04
CA ILE A 734 6.96 -57.09 10.41
C ILE A 734 7.46 -58.16 9.43
N PHE A 735 7.43 -57.87 8.12
CA PHE A 735 7.56 -58.89 7.07
C PHE A 735 8.85 -58.79 6.23
N SER A 736 9.68 -57.75 6.36
CA SER A 736 10.91 -57.63 5.57
C SER A 736 12.10 -58.31 6.24
N ASP A 737 12.72 -59.28 5.56
CA ASP A 737 13.98 -59.91 5.99
C ASP A 737 15.22 -59.06 5.66
N LYS A 738 15.08 -58.02 4.82
CA LYS A 738 16.19 -57.16 4.34
C LYS A 738 16.31 -55.85 5.11
N MET A 739 16.10 -55.87 6.42
CA MET A 739 16.07 -54.64 7.22
C MET A 739 17.38 -53.83 7.17
N PRO A 740 17.32 -52.47 7.16
CA PRO A 740 18.50 -51.62 7.19
C PRO A 740 19.32 -51.74 8.48
N THR A 741 20.56 -51.26 8.44
CA THR A 741 21.47 -51.28 9.60
C THR A 741 20.94 -50.40 10.75
N GLN A 742 21.39 -50.68 11.98
CA GLN A 742 21.00 -49.92 13.17
C GLN A 742 21.23 -48.40 13.04
N SER A 743 22.32 -47.99 12.36
CA SER A 743 22.60 -46.58 12.09
C SER A 743 21.51 -45.92 11.24
N VAL A 744 21.00 -46.65 10.25
CA VAL A 744 19.89 -46.20 9.40
C VAL A 744 18.58 -46.21 10.16
N ILE A 745 18.29 -47.25 10.95
CA ILE A 745 17.09 -47.28 11.83
C ILE A 745 17.06 -46.08 12.77
N ASN A 746 18.18 -45.75 13.42
CA ASN A 746 18.29 -44.57 14.28
C ASN A 746 18.02 -43.27 13.50
N LYS A 747 18.47 -43.17 12.24
CA LYS A 747 18.18 -42.02 11.36
C LYS A 747 16.70 -41.94 11.02
N LEU A 748 16.09 -43.04 10.60
CA LEU A 748 14.67 -43.12 10.26
C LEU A 748 13.78 -42.75 11.45
N PHE A 749 14.11 -43.26 12.65
CA PHE A 749 13.44 -42.89 13.90
C PHE A 749 13.60 -41.40 14.22
N ASN A 750 14.81 -40.86 14.13
CA ASN A 750 15.02 -39.41 14.33
C ASN A 750 14.23 -38.58 13.34
N SER A 751 14.16 -38.97 12.06
CA SER A 751 13.32 -38.29 11.07
C SER A 751 11.85 -38.29 11.48
N ALA A 752 11.32 -39.40 12.00
CA ALA A 752 9.94 -39.46 12.48
C ALA A 752 9.71 -38.53 13.69
N VAL A 753 10.68 -38.45 14.60
CA VAL A 753 10.63 -37.56 15.77
C VAL A 753 10.72 -36.09 15.38
N GLU A 754 11.65 -35.73 14.47
CA GLU A 754 11.83 -34.36 13.97
C GLU A 754 10.61 -33.85 13.19
N LEU A 755 9.89 -34.75 12.52
CA LEU A 755 8.63 -34.45 11.83
C LEU A 755 7.40 -34.55 12.76
N GLU A 756 7.61 -34.85 14.04
CA GLU A 756 6.55 -35.05 15.06
C GLU A 756 5.51 -36.12 14.70
N PHE A 757 5.89 -37.11 13.88
CA PHE A 757 5.05 -38.28 13.56
C PHE A 757 5.17 -39.33 14.67
N TRP A 758 4.62 -39.01 15.84
CA TRP A 758 4.79 -39.78 17.07
C TRP A 758 4.28 -41.21 16.99
N ASP A 759 3.18 -41.48 16.26
CA ASP A 759 2.69 -42.86 16.10
C ASP A 759 3.74 -43.76 15.42
N ILE A 760 4.42 -43.23 14.39
CA ILE A 760 5.50 -43.93 13.70
C ILE A 760 6.74 -44.04 14.58
N ALA A 761 7.12 -42.96 15.25
CA ALA A 761 8.28 -42.96 16.14
C ALA A 761 8.10 -43.98 17.28
N LEU A 762 6.92 -44.00 17.92
CA LEU A 762 6.60 -44.93 18.99
C LEU A 762 6.52 -46.37 18.49
N PHE A 763 5.91 -46.61 17.31
CA PHE A 763 5.92 -47.93 16.70
C PHE A 763 7.36 -48.45 16.47
N ILE A 764 8.23 -47.61 15.91
CA ILE A 764 9.63 -47.97 15.71
C ILE A 764 10.33 -48.21 17.06
N ALA A 765 10.07 -47.37 18.07
CA ALA A 765 10.65 -47.49 19.41
C ALA A 765 10.25 -48.79 20.13
N ASP A 766 9.01 -49.24 19.95
CA ASP A 766 8.45 -50.47 20.52
C ASP A 766 8.84 -51.74 19.73
N SER A 767 9.59 -51.61 18.63
CA SER A 767 10.02 -52.75 17.79
C SER A 767 10.89 -53.73 18.57
N GLU A 768 10.46 -54.99 18.69
CA GLU A 768 11.22 -56.04 19.38
C GLU A 768 12.50 -56.45 18.63
N LYS A 769 12.45 -56.49 17.29
CA LYS A 769 13.55 -56.95 16.44
C LYS A 769 14.56 -55.84 16.12
N HIS A 770 14.07 -54.61 15.96
CA HIS A 770 14.84 -53.49 15.43
C HIS A 770 14.58 -52.19 16.22
N PRO A 771 14.73 -52.16 17.55
CA PRO A 771 14.53 -50.94 18.33
C PRO A 771 15.64 -49.92 18.05
N PRO A 772 15.37 -48.61 18.05
CA PRO A 772 16.40 -47.57 18.06
C PRO A 772 17.29 -47.69 19.29
N SER A 773 18.50 -47.12 19.21
CA SER A 773 19.42 -47.14 20.35
C SER A 773 18.89 -46.32 21.54
N LEU A 774 19.23 -46.71 22.77
CA LEU A 774 18.85 -46.00 24.00
C LEU A 774 19.17 -44.50 23.93
N LEU A 775 20.36 -44.12 23.44
CA LEU A 775 20.75 -42.71 23.31
C LEU A 775 19.80 -41.95 22.36
N THR A 776 19.34 -42.61 21.30
CA THR A 776 18.41 -42.04 20.33
C THR A 776 17.02 -41.85 20.96
N ILE A 777 16.53 -42.84 21.70
CA ILE A 777 15.27 -42.75 22.45
C ILE A 777 15.32 -41.65 23.51
N GLU A 778 16.42 -41.50 24.25
CA GLU A 778 16.57 -40.44 25.25
C GLU A 778 16.56 -39.03 24.64
N LYS A 779 17.15 -38.88 23.44
CA LYS A 779 17.07 -37.63 22.67
C LYS A 779 15.63 -37.34 22.23
N ALA A 780 14.93 -38.36 21.73
CA ALA A 780 13.53 -38.23 21.32
C ALA A 780 12.60 -37.92 22.51
N PHE A 781 12.82 -38.56 23.66
CA PHE A 781 12.12 -38.26 24.90
C PHE A 781 12.33 -36.81 25.34
N THR A 782 13.57 -36.31 25.26
CA THR A 782 13.87 -34.90 25.56
C THR A 782 13.21 -33.97 24.55
N HIS A 783 13.17 -34.35 23.27
CA HIS A 783 12.48 -33.59 22.23
C HIS A 783 10.97 -33.52 22.51
N ALA A 784 10.32 -34.66 22.80
CA ALA A 784 8.91 -34.74 23.18
C ALA A 784 8.60 -33.85 24.41
N ALA A 785 9.50 -33.79 25.39
CA ALA A 785 9.35 -32.90 26.54
C ALA A 785 9.40 -31.41 26.17
N ASN A 786 10.23 -31.04 25.19
CA ASN A 786 10.33 -29.67 24.72
C ASN A 786 9.15 -29.26 23.81
N THR A 787 8.61 -30.19 23.03
CA THR A 787 7.44 -29.99 22.15
C THR A 787 6.10 -30.25 22.85
N MET A 788 6.13 -30.54 24.14
CA MET A 788 4.95 -30.80 25.00
C MET A 788 4.09 -32.01 24.59
N GLN A 789 4.74 -33.05 24.05
CA GLN A 789 4.08 -34.26 23.56
C GLN A 789 3.96 -35.29 24.69
N VAL A 790 2.95 -35.09 25.53
CA VAL A 790 2.73 -35.81 26.79
C VAL A 790 2.55 -37.32 26.58
N GLU A 791 1.76 -37.71 25.60
CA GLU A 791 1.47 -39.11 25.28
C GLU A 791 2.73 -39.84 24.81
N ALA A 792 3.55 -39.20 23.98
CA ALA A 792 4.82 -39.77 23.51
C ALA A 792 5.80 -39.98 24.66
N MET A 793 5.92 -39.01 25.56
CA MET A 793 6.75 -39.15 26.76
C MET A 793 6.31 -40.31 27.64
N GLN A 794 5.00 -40.46 27.86
CA GLN A 794 4.45 -41.57 28.65
C GLN A 794 4.78 -42.91 27.97
N ARG A 795 4.55 -43.01 26.67
CA ARG A 795 4.81 -44.23 25.90
C ARG A 795 6.29 -44.61 25.92
N PHE A 796 7.20 -43.64 25.81
CA PHE A 796 8.64 -43.88 25.97
C PHE A 796 9.02 -44.45 27.34
N CYS A 797 8.32 -44.04 28.42
CA CYS A 797 8.54 -44.61 29.76
C CYS A 797 7.95 -46.02 29.93
N THR A 798 7.17 -46.52 28.96
CA THR A 798 6.54 -47.84 28.98
C THR A 798 7.06 -48.80 27.91
N LEU A 799 8.12 -48.42 27.18
CA LEU A 799 8.69 -49.28 26.13
C LEU A 799 9.14 -50.63 26.70
N SER A 800 9.06 -51.67 25.86
CA SER A 800 9.58 -53.01 26.19
C SER A 800 11.11 -53.06 26.27
N THR A 801 11.79 -52.19 25.51
CA THR A 801 13.25 -52.07 25.47
C THR A 801 13.69 -50.60 25.45
N ASN A 802 14.93 -50.32 25.87
CA ASN A 802 15.55 -49.00 25.80
C ASN A 802 14.75 -47.86 26.48
N ILE A 803 14.12 -48.15 27.62
CA ILE A 803 13.44 -47.16 28.47
C ILE A 803 14.42 -46.03 28.85
N PRO A 804 14.03 -44.74 28.74
CA PRO A 804 14.88 -43.61 29.12
C PRO A 804 15.42 -43.74 30.55
N ARG A 805 16.71 -43.45 30.75
CA ARG A 805 17.31 -43.53 32.10
C ARG A 805 16.70 -42.50 33.06
N PRO A 806 16.66 -42.80 34.38
CA PRO A 806 16.10 -41.90 35.39
C PRO A 806 16.64 -40.47 35.32
N ASP A 807 17.94 -40.28 35.08
CA ASP A 807 18.54 -38.95 34.98
C ASP A 807 17.97 -38.10 33.84
N VAL A 808 17.55 -38.71 32.73
CA VAL A 808 16.91 -38.01 31.62
C VAL A 808 15.49 -37.59 32.02
N ILE A 809 14.74 -38.50 32.64
CA ILE A 809 13.40 -38.26 33.18
C ILE A 809 13.44 -37.12 34.22
N HIS A 810 14.40 -37.16 35.13
CA HIS A 810 14.62 -36.11 36.14
C HIS A 810 14.89 -34.74 35.51
N ARG A 811 15.73 -34.67 34.46
CA ARG A 811 16.00 -33.42 33.75
C ARG A 811 14.75 -32.89 33.03
N ALA A 812 14.00 -33.76 32.36
CA ALA A 812 12.75 -33.38 31.71
C ALA A 812 11.72 -32.86 32.71
N PHE A 813 11.58 -33.51 33.87
CA PHE A 813 10.68 -33.08 34.94
C PHE A 813 11.02 -31.69 35.48
N VAL A 814 12.31 -31.43 35.77
CA VAL A 814 12.77 -30.10 36.22
C VAL A 814 12.55 -29.05 35.13
N LYS A 815 12.81 -29.38 33.86
CA LYS A 815 12.64 -28.46 32.73
C LYS A 815 11.17 -28.12 32.46
N ALA A 816 10.28 -29.11 32.54
CA ALA A 816 8.84 -28.91 32.45
C ALA A 816 8.34 -28.00 33.58
N SER A 817 8.87 -28.18 34.78
CA SER A 817 8.54 -27.33 35.93
C SER A 817 9.07 -25.90 35.78
N GLN A 818 10.29 -25.75 35.24
CA GLN A 818 10.88 -24.46 34.89
C GLN A 818 10.04 -23.69 33.85
N SER A 819 9.39 -24.41 32.93
CA SER A 819 8.64 -23.84 31.81
C SER A 819 7.13 -23.75 32.06
N GLY A 820 6.66 -24.25 33.21
CA GLY A 820 5.26 -24.19 33.62
C GLY A 820 4.34 -25.20 32.93
N HIS A 821 4.88 -26.27 32.34
CA HIS A 821 4.09 -27.27 31.61
C HIS A 821 3.46 -28.29 32.55
N LEU A 822 2.42 -27.85 33.27
CA LEU A 822 1.72 -28.67 34.28
C LEU A 822 1.35 -30.08 33.79
N PRO A 823 0.80 -30.30 32.57
CA PRO A 823 0.45 -31.65 32.11
C PRO A 823 1.63 -32.63 32.09
N ILE A 824 2.81 -32.15 31.67
CA ILE A 824 4.04 -32.97 31.64
C ILE A 824 4.52 -33.24 33.07
N VAL A 825 4.46 -32.23 33.95
CA VAL A 825 4.84 -32.36 35.36
C VAL A 825 3.96 -33.39 36.06
N GLN A 826 2.64 -33.33 35.86
CA GLN A 826 1.69 -34.29 36.41
C GLN A 826 2.04 -35.71 35.97
N ARG A 827 2.20 -35.91 34.65
CA ARG A 827 2.42 -37.24 34.08
C ARG A 827 3.75 -37.85 34.46
N LEU A 828 4.83 -37.07 34.46
CA LEU A 828 6.15 -37.53 34.92
C LEU A 828 6.18 -37.78 36.42
N HIS A 829 5.43 -37.01 37.21
CA HIS A 829 5.29 -37.23 38.65
C HIS A 829 4.53 -38.53 38.97
N ASP A 830 3.58 -38.91 38.12
CA ASP A 830 2.72 -40.08 38.30
C ASP A 830 3.32 -41.38 37.72
N LEU A 831 4.57 -41.35 37.25
CA LEU A 831 5.28 -42.55 36.81
C LEU A 831 5.46 -43.55 37.97
N PRO A 832 5.53 -44.86 37.69
CA PRO A 832 5.67 -45.90 38.73
C PRO A 832 6.93 -45.75 39.59
N GLU A 833 8.00 -45.20 39.01
CA GLU A 833 9.26 -44.93 39.70
C GLU A 833 9.18 -43.61 40.47
N LYS A 834 9.39 -43.65 41.79
CA LYS A 834 9.29 -42.47 42.65
C LYS A 834 10.44 -41.50 42.37
N LEU A 835 10.09 -40.28 41.97
CA LEU A 835 11.05 -39.18 41.82
C LEU A 835 11.78 -38.88 43.16
N PRO A 836 13.12 -38.74 43.17
CA PRO A 836 13.84 -38.36 44.37
C PRO A 836 13.42 -36.99 44.90
N ARG A 837 13.34 -36.85 46.22
CA ARG A 837 12.94 -35.59 46.90
C ARG A 837 13.74 -34.37 46.41
N ALA A 838 15.05 -34.51 46.21
CA ALA A 838 15.91 -33.44 45.74
C ALA A 838 15.54 -32.93 44.32
N ILE A 839 15.02 -33.81 43.46
CA ILE A 839 14.56 -33.44 42.12
C ILE A 839 13.24 -32.67 42.19
N ILE A 840 12.32 -33.09 43.06
CA ILE A 840 11.06 -32.37 43.32
C ILE A 840 11.35 -30.98 43.89
N GLU A 841 12.26 -30.87 44.85
CA GLU A 841 12.69 -29.58 45.44
C GLU A 841 13.28 -28.65 44.39
N LYS A 842 14.17 -29.17 43.54
CA LYS A 842 14.75 -28.40 42.43
C LYS A 842 13.69 -27.97 41.42
N ALA A 843 12.72 -28.84 41.09
CA ALA A 843 11.63 -28.53 40.19
C ALA A 843 10.72 -27.43 40.75
N VAL A 844 10.36 -27.50 42.03
CA VAL A 844 9.61 -26.46 42.73
C VAL A 844 10.38 -25.14 42.74
N GLU A 845 11.67 -25.16 43.05
CA GLU A 845 12.52 -23.96 43.02
C GLU A 845 12.52 -23.31 41.62
N GLN A 846 12.68 -24.10 40.56
CA GLN A 846 12.62 -23.59 39.19
C GLN A 846 11.24 -23.04 38.83
N ALA A 847 10.15 -23.70 39.24
CA ALA A 847 8.80 -23.19 39.03
C ALA A 847 8.56 -21.85 39.76
N ILE A 848 9.12 -21.69 40.97
CA ILE A 848 9.03 -20.44 41.75
C ILE A 848 9.80 -19.31 41.08
N ILE A 849 11.04 -19.57 40.64
CA ILE A 849 11.88 -18.57 39.96
C ILE A 849 11.17 -18.03 38.70
N ASN A 850 10.46 -18.90 37.97
CA ASN A 850 9.80 -18.54 36.72
C ASN A 850 8.34 -18.10 36.89
N GLY A 851 7.74 -18.24 38.08
CA GLY A 851 6.40 -17.72 38.37
C GLY A 851 5.24 -18.68 38.10
N HIS A 852 5.48 -20.00 38.02
CA HIS A 852 4.46 -20.98 37.60
C HIS A 852 3.64 -21.51 38.80
N LYS A 853 2.63 -20.73 39.22
CA LYS A 853 1.77 -21.00 40.39
C LYS A 853 1.10 -22.37 40.34
N GLU A 854 0.56 -22.76 39.17
CA GLU A 854 -0.23 -23.97 39.00
C GLU A 854 0.63 -25.22 39.20
N THR A 855 1.86 -25.21 38.67
CA THR A 855 2.86 -26.25 38.90
C THR A 855 3.23 -26.38 40.37
N ILE A 856 3.47 -25.26 41.06
CA ILE A 856 3.80 -25.26 42.50
C ILE A 856 2.62 -25.78 43.31
N SER A 857 1.41 -25.32 43.00
CA SER A 857 0.19 -25.76 43.68
C SER A 857 -0.04 -27.26 43.52
N TYR A 858 0.20 -27.82 42.33
CA TYR A 858 0.11 -29.26 42.11
C TYR A 858 1.13 -30.02 42.95
N LEU A 859 2.41 -29.63 42.88
CA LEU A 859 3.49 -30.32 43.58
C LEU A 859 3.35 -30.24 45.11
N TYR A 860 2.82 -29.14 45.65
CA TYR A 860 2.58 -28.98 47.09
C TYR A 860 1.34 -29.72 47.61
N ASN A 861 0.37 -29.99 46.75
CA ASN A 861 -0.82 -30.76 47.09
C ASN A 861 -0.63 -32.27 46.86
N SER A 862 0.50 -32.69 46.27
CA SER A 862 0.84 -34.09 46.10
C SER A 862 1.11 -34.78 47.44
N SER A 863 0.43 -35.90 47.71
CA SER A 863 0.64 -36.71 48.92
C SER A 863 2.07 -37.26 49.05
N SER A 864 2.79 -37.33 47.93
CA SER A 864 4.18 -37.80 47.86
C SER A 864 5.20 -36.74 48.29
N TYR A 865 4.79 -35.46 48.38
CA TYR A 865 5.66 -34.34 48.74
C TYR A 865 4.94 -33.30 49.63
N PRO A 866 4.84 -33.52 50.96
CA PRO A 866 4.35 -32.48 51.85
C PRO A 866 5.36 -31.32 51.88
N PRO A 867 4.93 -30.06 51.60
CA PRO A 867 5.83 -28.92 51.66
C PRO A 867 6.37 -28.76 53.08
N ASN A 868 7.69 -28.58 53.21
CA ASN A 868 8.29 -28.23 54.50
C ASN A 868 8.35 -26.70 54.66
N GLN A 869 8.36 -26.23 55.90
CA GLN A 869 8.37 -24.80 56.23
C GLN A 869 9.57 -24.06 55.62
N SER A 870 10.72 -24.73 55.49
CA SER A 870 11.93 -24.15 54.92
C SER A 870 11.74 -23.79 53.44
N LEU A 871 11.17 -24.70 52.65
CA LEU A 871 10.94 -24.48 51.23
C LEU A 871 9.84 -23.45 50.98
N VAL A 872 8.78 -23.45 51.80
CA VAL A 872 7.75 -22.39 51.76
C VAL A 872 8.38 -21.03 52.03
N ASN A 873 9.20 -20.90 53.08
CA ASN A 873 9.87 -19.66 53.42
C ASN A 873 10.85 -19.20 52.32
N GLN A 874 11.64 -20.12 51.78
CA GLN A 874 12.57 -19.85 50.69
C GLN A 874 11.82 -19.45 49.41
N GLY A 875 10.75 -20.17 49.08
CA GLY A 875 9.92 -19.91 47.92
C GLY A 875 9.24 -18.55 47.97
N PHE A 876 8.66 -18.22 49.13
CA PHE A 876 8.10 -16.90 49.40
C PHE A 876 9.15 -15.79 49.24
N MET A 877 10.33 -15.95 49.84
CA MET A 877 11.40 -14.95 49.70
C MET A 877 11.90 -14.81 48.26
N THR A 878 11.98 -15.90 47.51
CA THR A 878 12.34 -15.87 46.09
C THR A 878 11.25 -15.17 45.25
N ALA A 879 9.97 -15.42 45.53
CA ALA A 879 8.85 -14.73 44.88
C ALA A 879 8.88 -13.22 45.14
N VAL A 880 9.17 -12.80 46.37
CA VAL A 880 9.34 -11.38 46.73
C VAL A 880 10.56 -10.78 46.01
N LYS A 881 11.72 -11.47 46.06
CA LYS A 881 12.95 -11.01 45.41
C LYS A 881 12.81 -10.84 43.89
N THR A 882 11.98 -11.68 43.26
CA THR A 882 11.72 -11.66 41.81
C THR A 882 10.49 -10.84 41.42
N GLY A 883 9.80 -10.22 42.39
CA GLY A 883 8.63 -9.37 42.15
C GLY A 883 7.38 -10.11 41.67
N LYS A 884 7.24 -11.41 41.96
CA LYS A 884 6.11 -12.24 41.51
C LYS A 884 4.95 -12.19 42.51
N ALA A 885 4.17 -11.10 42.48
CA ALA A 885 3.07 -10.85 43.42
C ALA A 885 2.06 -12.00 43.55
N THR A 886 1.68 -12.64 42.44
CA THR A 886 0.75 -13.78 42.41
C THR A 886 1.25 -15.00 43.20
N LEU A 887 2.56 -15.21 43.25
CA LEU A 887 3.17 -16.26 44.07
C LEU A 887 3.22 -15.86 45.55
N VAL A 888 3.47 -14.58 45.84
CA VAL A 888 3.46 -14.07 47.22
C VAL A 888 2.06 -14.24 47.83
N GLU A 889 1.03 -13.87 47.08
CA GLU A 889 -0.37 -14.15 47.43
C GLU A 889 -0.64 -15.64 47.66
N PHE A 890 -0.19 -16.48 46.72
CA PHE A 890 -0.34 -17.94 46.83
C PHE A 890 0.27 -18.49 48.11
N PHE A 891 1.53 -18.16 48.42
CA PHE A 891 2.19 -18.61 49.65
C PHE A 891 1.48 -18.09 50.92
N CYS A 892 0.97 -16.86 50.91
CA CYS A 892 0.18 -16.31 52.03
C CYS A 892 -1.19 -16.99 52.20
N SER A 893 -1.74 -17.56 51.12
CA SER A 893 -3.03 -18.27 51.11
C SER A 893 -2.95 -19.74 51.54
N LEU A 894 -1.74 -20.31 51.70
CA LEU A 894 -1.55 -21.71 52.13
C LEU A 894 -2.12 -21.98 53.52
N ALA A 895 -2.44 -23.24 53.83
CA ALA A 895 -2.94 -23.65 55.15
C ALA A 895 -1.99 -23.22 56.29
N ILE A 896 -2.53 -22.98 57.49
CA ILE A 896 -1.82 -22.33 58.63
C ILE A 896 -0.45 -22.95 58.95
N LYS A 897 -0.29 -24.27 58.83
CA LYS A 897 0.98 -24.97 59.09
C LYS A 897 2.07 -24.74 58.03
N ASN A 898 1.71 -24.21 56.87
CA ASN A 898 2.55 -24.00 55.69
C ASN A 898 2.51 -22.53 55.22
N LYS A 899 2.19 -21.59 56.10
CA LYS A 899 2.27 -20.14 55.81
C LYS A 899 3.69 -19.62 56.05
N PRO A 900 4.15 -18.60 55.31
CA PRO A 900 5.41 -17.91 55.62
C PRO A 900 5.42 -17.45 57.08
N THR A 901 6.56 -17.64 57.77
CA THR A 901 6.67 -17.21 59.18
C THR A 901 6.71 -15.68 59.28
N GLN A 902 6.29 -15.13 60.43
CA GLN A 902 6.35 -13.67 60.65
C GLN A 902 7.75 -13.09 60.44
N TYR A 903 8.80 -13.82 60.83
CA TYR A 903 10.19 -13.41 60.59
C TYR A 903 10.45 -13.21 59.10
N VAL A 904 10.01 -14.17 58.27
CA VAL A 904 10.18 -14.14 56.82
C VAL A 904 9.34 -13.05 56.17
N ILE A 905 8.12 -12.81 56.66
CA ILE A 905 7.27 -11.70 56.21
C ILE A 905 7.95 -10.36 56.50
N ASN A 906 8.51 -10.18 57.71
CA ASN A 906 9.25 -8.95 58.04
C ASN A 906 10.47 -8.76 57.11
N GLN A 907 11.20 -9.83 56.80
CA GLN A 907 12.31 -9.77 55.83
C GLN A 907 11.83 -9.43 54.42
N ALA A 908 10.69 -9.98 53.99
CA ALA A 908 10.09 -9.64 52.70
C ALA A 908 9.67 -8.17 52.63
N MET A 909 9.10 -7.62 53.70
CA MET A 909 8.75 -6.20 53.77
C MET A 909 9.99 -5.31 53.69
N TYR A 910 11.10 -5.68 54.35
CA TYR A 910 12.37 -4.97 54.19
C TYR A 910 12.89 -5.02 52.75
N LEU A 911 12.79 -6.18 52.10
CA LEU A 911 13.24 -6.36 50.72
C LEU A 911 12.37 -5.56 49.74
N ALA A 912 11.04 -5.61 49.89
CA ALA A 912 10.09 -4.84 49.08
C ALA A 912 10.34 -3.33 49.21
N ALA A 913 10.57 -2.83 50.44
CA ALA A 913 10.91 -1.43 50.67
C ALA A 913 12.25 -1.03 50.04
N LYS A 914 13.27 -1.89 50.16
CA LYS A 914 14.59 -1.67 49.55
C LYS A 914 14.52 -1.68 48.01
N GLN A 915 13.67 -2.50 47.41
CA GLN A 915 13.50 -2.64 45.95
C GLN A 915 12.43 -1.71 45.35
N ALA A 916 11.82 -0.81 46.13
CA ALA A 916 10.76 0.10 45.70
C ALA A 916 9.46 -0.58 45.23
N GLN A 917 9.17 -1.81 45.67
CA GLN A 917 7.96 -2.55 45.31
C GLN A 917 6.78 -2.12 46.22
N VAL A 918 6.24 -0.93 45.98
CA VAL A 918 5.18 -0.31 46.82
C VAL A 918 3.93 -1.17 46.90
N GLU A 919 3.48 -1.71 45.77
CA GLU A 919 2.30 -2.58 45.69
C GLU A 919 2.49 -3.85 46.53
N LEU A 920 3.65 -4.50 46.40
CA LEU A 920 3.95 -5.70 47.20
C LEU A 920 4.06 -5.38 48.68
N PHE A 921 4.66 -4.25 49.03
CA PHE A 921 4.74 -3.78 50.41
C PHE A 921 3.34 -3.53 50.99
N SER A 922 2.46 -2.86 50.23
CA SER A 922 1.08 -2.59 50.62
C SER A 922 0.25 -3.87 50.78
N PHE A 923 0.45 -4.84 49.88
CA PHE A 923 -0.18 -6.15 49.96
C PHE A 923 0.27 -6.89 51.24
N LEU A 924 1.57 -7.01 51.47
CA LEU A 924 2.11 -7.66 52.68
C LEU A 924 1.62 -6.99 53.96
N ARG A 925 1.43 -5.66 53.93
CA ARG A 925 0.89 -4.88 55.04
C ARG A 925 -0.58 -5.17 55.32
N SER A 926 -1.38 -5.39 54.27
CA SER A 926 -2.82 -5.62 54.33
C SER A 926 -3.20 -7.00 54.91
N LEU A 927 -2.24 -7.91 55.06
CA LEU A 927 -2.47 -9.24 55.63
C LEU A 927 -2.79 -9.17 57.13
N GLU A 928 -4.07 -9.32 57.49
CA GLU A 928 -4.59 -9.24 58.87
C GLU A 928 -3.83 -10.13 59.86
N GLN A 929 -3.44 -11.34 59.43
CA GLN A 929 -2.81 -12.34 60.30
C GLN A 929 -1.33 -12.05 60.63
N ASN A 930 -0.70 -11.06 59.99
CA ASN A 930 0.74 -10.80 60.11
C ASN A 930 1.09 -9.30 60.09
N SER A 931 0.24 -8.46 60.69
CA SER A 931 0.43 -7.00 60.71
C SER A 931 1.83 -6.62 61.24
N PRO A 932 2.63 -5.86 60.48
CA PRO A 932 3.97 -5.47 60.89
C PRO A 932 3.92 -4.61 62.15
N GLY A 933 4.81 -4.90 63.10
CA GLY A 933 5.02 -4.01 64.25
C GLY A 933 5.59 -2.65 63.80
N LYS A 934 5.39 -1.62 64.62
CA LYS A 934 5.93 -0.26 64.37
C LYS A 934 7.43 -0.24 64.09
N SER A 935 8.20 -1.17 64.66
CA SER A 935 9.64 -1.33 64.41
C SER A 935 9.97 -1.74 62.97
N VAL A 936 9.15 -2.61 62.37
CA VAL A 936 9.31 -3.07 60.98
C VAL A 936 9.04 -1.90 60.03
N ILE A 937 7.97 -1.13 60.27
CA ILE A 937 7.63 0.05 59.47
C ILE A 937 8.75 1.10 59.55
N LYS A 938 9.26 1.41 60.75
CA LYS A 938 10.38 2.35 60.94
C LYS A 938 11.66 1.92 60.22
N HIS A 939 11.93 0.61 60.18
CA HIS A 939 13.10 0.06 59.51
C HIS A 939 12.91 -0.03 57.99
N ALA A 940 11.71 -0.35 57.51
CA ALA A 940 11.39 -0.33 56.09
C ALA A 940 11.44 1.11 55.54
N PHE A 941 10.94 2.08 56.30
CA PHE A 941 11.08 3.51 56.01
C PHE A 941 12.55 3.94 55.96
N LEU A 942 13.38 3.46 56.90
CA LEU A 942 14.84 3.66 56.85
C LEU A 942 15.45 3.12 55.56
N LEU A 943 15.09 1.90 55.17
CA LEU A 943 15.64 1.25 53.98
C LEU A 943 15.23 1.99 52.70
N GLY A 944 13.97 2.45 52.60
CA GLY A 944 13.49 3.26 51.48
C GLY A 944 14.25 4.58 51.33
N VAL A 945 14.55 5.25 52.44
CA VAL A 945 15.38 6.47 52.44
C VAL A 945 16.83 6.14 52.09
N LYS A 946 17.40 5.04 52.59
CA LYS A 946 18.77 4.60 52.26
C LYS A 946 18.93 4.23 50.79
N SER A 947 17.91 3.65 50.17
CA SER A 947 17.92 3.26 48.75
C SER A 947 17.56 4.40 47.80
N GLY A 948 17.10 5.55 48.31
CA GLY A 948 16.72 6.70 47.49
C GLY A 948 15.37 6.56 46.78
N ASN A 949 14.51 5.65 47.24
CA ASN A 949 13.22 5.38 46.60
C ASN A 949 12.14 6.33 47.14
N LEU A 950 11.86 7.42 46.42
CA LEU A 950 10.85 8.40 46.84
C LEU A 950 9.43 7.78 46.93
N SER A 951 9.06 6.87 46.03
CA SER A 951 7.73 6.27 45.97
C SER A 951 7.36 5.47 47.23
N ILE A 952 8.29 4.67 47.77
CA ILE A 952 8.05 3.93 49.02
C ILE A 952 8.07 4.88 50.23
N VAL A 953 8.89 5.93 50.18
CA VAL A 953 8.96 6.95 51.23
C VAL A 953 7.66 7.76 51.28
N ASP A 954 7.13 8.13 50.14
CA ASP A 954 5.81 8.74 49.98
C ASP A 954 4.72 7.81 50.54
N TYR A 955 4.72 6.53 50.15
CA TYR A 955 3.78 5.54 50.69
C TYR A 955 3.78 5.51 52.22
N PHE A 956 4.96 5.46 52.85
CA PHE A 956 5.05 5.47 54.32
C PHE A 956 4.53 6.78 54.93
N CYS A 957 4.82 7.92 54.30
CA CYS A 957 4.41 9.23 54.81
C CYS A 957 2.94 9.56 54.54
N ASN A 958 2.26 8.84 53.65
CA ASN A 958 0.84 9.02 53.38
C ASN A 958 -0.04 7.95 54.05
N ASN A 959 0.46 6.71 54.18
CA ASN A 959 -0.36 5.57 54.63
C ASN A 959 0.04 5.01 56.01
N GLU A 960 1.25 5.27 56.50
CA GLU A 960 1.77 4.68 57.75
C GLU A 960 2.23 5.73 58.77
N MET A 961 1.71 6.96 58.68
CA MET A 961 2.13 8.06 59.56
C MET A 961 1.84 7.82 61.04
N ASP A 962 0.79 7.08 61.39
CA ASP A 962 0.49 6.73 62.80
C ASP A 962 1.55 5.81 63.43
N SER A 963 2.38 5.17 62.60
CA SER A 963 3.50 4.34 63.00
C SER A 963 4.83 5.11 63.05
N LEU A 964 4.88 6.33 62.51
CA LEU A 964 6.05 7.20 62.44
C LEU A 964 5.86 8.43 63.33
N ASN A 965 6.80 8.68 64.25
CA ASN A 965 6.77 9.89 65.06
C ASN A 965 7.67 10.99 64.48
N GLN A 966 7.53 12.21 65.02
CA GLN A 966 8.34 13.38 64.70
C GLN A 966 9.86 13.07 64.64
N ARG A 967 10.37 12.25 65.56
CA ARG A 967 11.78 11.88 65.62
C ARG A 967 12.18 11.00 64.43
N ASP A 968 11.33 10.06 64.02
CA ASP A 968 11.59 9.19 62.87
C ASP A 968 11.74 10.02 61.57
N ILE A 969 10.84 10.99 61.34
CA ILE A 969 10.88 11.89 60.17
C ILE A 969 12.16 12.75 60.18
N GLU A 970 12.50 13.34 61.32
CA GLU A 970 13.67 14.19 61.47
C GLU A 970 14.99 13.42 61.29
N GLU A 971 15.09 12.21 61.83
CA GLU A 971 16.24 11.33 61.60
C GLU A 971 16.38 10.93 60.14
N ARG A 972 15.26 10.68 59.43
CA ARG A 972 15.28 10.39 57.99
C ARG A 972 15.62 11.61 57.14
N LEU A 973 15.20 12.80 57.51
CA LEU A 973 15.61 14.04 56.86
C LEU A 973 17.13 14.21 56.96
N ILE A 974 17.69 14.09 58.16
CA ILE A 974 19.14 14.21 58.39
C ILE A 974 19.88 13.12 57.60
N LEU A 975 19.33 11.89 57.55
CA LEU A 975 19.92 10.80 56.79
C LEU A 975 19.86 11.04 55.27
N ALA A 976 18.74 11.52 54.72
CA ALA A 976 18.59 11.84 53.31
C ALA A 976 19.60 12.92 52.88
N VAL A 977 19.81 13.94 53.71
CA VAL A 977 20.86 14.94 53.51
C VAL A 977 22.24 14.28 53.59
N LYS A 978 22.51 13.44 54.59
CA LYS A 978 23.81 12.75 54.71
C LYS A 978 24.13 11.86 53.49
N LEU A 979 23.11 11.22 52.92
CA LEU A 979 23.24 10.35 51.75
C LEU A 979 23.15 11.09 50.41
N LYS A 980 23.01 12.43 50.43
CA LYS A 980 22.88 13.29 49.26
C LYS A 980 21.68 12.95 48.37
N ILE A 981 20.52 12.74 48.98
CA ILE A 981 19.25 12.42 48.30
C ILE A 981 18.29 13.63 48.44
N PRO A 982 18.45 14.69 47.61
CA PRO A 982 17.78 15.97 47.81
C PRO A 982 16.26 15.90 47.60
N GLN A 983 15.78 14.99 46.75
CA GLN A 983 14.35 14.80 46.46
C GLN A 983 13.59 14.33 47.70
N ILE A 984 14.11 13.32 48.41
CA ILE A 984 13.54 12.84 49.67
C ILE A 984 13.67 13.90 50.76
N ALA A 985 14.80 14.59 50.84
CA ALA A 985 15.00 15.64 51.84
C ALA A 985 14.01 16.80 51.67
N ARG A 986 13.73 17.23 50.43
CA ARG A 986 12.69 18.23 50.12
C ARG A 986 11.31 17.70 50.48
N TYR A 987 10.97 16.50 50.03
CA TYR A 987 9.67 15.86 50.31
C TYR A 987 9.37 15.78 51.82
N LEU A 988 10.32 15.32 52.64
CA LEU A 988 10.15 15.25 54.11
C LEU A 988 9.98 16.61 54.78
N CYS A 989 10.41 17.72 54.14
CA CYS A 989 10.18 19.08 54.64
C CYS A 989 8.80 19.63 54.26
N GLU A 990 8.14 19.04 53.27
CA GLU A 990 6.86 19.49 52.71
C GLU A 990 5.65 18.73 53.27
N LEU A 991 5.89 17.74 54.14
CA LEU A 991 4.82 16.98 54.79
C LEU A 991 3.90 17.89 55.63
N PRO A 992 2.57 17.71 55.56
CA PRO A 992 1.62 18.55 56.31
C PRO A 992 1.59 18.24 57.82
N ILE A 993 2.03 17.04 58.22
CA ILE A 993 2.02 16.51 59.59
C ILE A 993 3.44 16.03 59.93
N ASN A 994 3.84 16.15 61.21
CA ASN A 994 5.21 15.87 61.68
C ASN A 994 6.30 16.73 60.99
N VAL A 995 5.97 18.00 60.69
CA VAL A 995 6.86 18.96 60.03
C VAL A 995 8.17 19.07 60.82
N PRO A 996 9.35 18.89 60.19
CA PRO A 996 10.64 18.94 60.89
C PRO A 996 10.80 20.21 61.75
N GLN A 997 11.20 20.03 63.01
CA GLN A 997 11.42 21.15 63.92
C GLN A 997 12.63 21.99 63.50
N LYS A 998 12.63 23.26 63.92
CA LYS A 998 13.69 24.23 63.60
C LYS A 998 15.10 23.73 63.96
N LYS A 999 15.24 22.96 65.04
CA LYS A 999 16.51 22.35 65.45
C LYS A 999 17.01 21.33 64.43
N SER A 1000 16.14 20.42 64.00
CA SER A 1000 16.46 19.36 63.04
C SER A 1000 16.66 19.92 61.62
N LEU A 1001 15.89 20.94 61.21
CA LEU A 1001 16.13 21.71 59.97
C LEU A 1001 17.49 22.41 59.98
N ARG A 1002 17.91 22.99 61.12
CA ARG A 1002 19.22 23.63 61.25
C ARG A 1002 20.36 22.61 61.14
N ILE A 1003 20.19 21.41 61.72
CA ILE A 1003 21.15 20.31 61.60
C ILE A 1003 21.24 19.84 60.14
N ALA A 1004 20.09 19.64 59.48
CA ALA A 1004 20.01 19.28 58.07
C ALA A 1004 20.64 20.35 57.17
N PHE A 1005 20.38 21.64 57.40
CA PHE A 1005 20.99 22.76 56.68
C PHE A 1005 22.51 22.79 56.83
N ASN A 1006 23.01 22.77 58.07
CA ASN A 1006 24.46 22.77 58.34
C ASN A 1006 25.13 21.57 57.68
N LYS A 1007 24.47 20.40 57.66
CA LYS A 1007 24.99 19.19 57.02
C LYS A 1007 24.97 19.28 55.49
N ALA A 1008 23.94 19.90 54.91
CA ALA A 1008 23.86 20.15 53.46
C ALA A 1008 24.99 21.10 53.01
N VAL A 1009 25.24 22.18 53.76
CA VAL A 1009 26.35 23.11 53.54
C VAL A 1009 27.70 22.39 53.67
N SER A 1010 27.92 21.67 54.77
CA SER A 1010 29.20 20.97 55.00
C SER A 1010 29.46 19.83 54.02
N SER A 1011 28.46 19.38 53.25
CA SER A 1011 28.59 18.29 52.27
C SER A 1011 28.49 18.76 50.81
N GLY A 1012 28.43 20.08 50.58
CA GLY A 1012 28.42 20.71 49.25
C GLY A 1012 27.10 20.63 48.49
N GLN A 1013 25.96 20.43 49.18
CA GLN A 1013 24.63 20.35 48.56
C GLN A 1013 23.98 21.73 48.48
N ASN A 1014 24.52 22.62 47.65
CA ASN A 1014 24.17 24.05 47.63
C ASN A 1014 22.67 24.32 47.41
N GLU A 1015 22.05 23.68 46.42
CA GLU A 1015 20.61 23.87 46.14
C GLU A 1015 19.69 23.37 47.26
N LEU A 1016 20.08 22.29 47.95
CA LEU A 1016 19.33 21.76 49.08
C LEU A 1016 19.54 22.63 50.32
N ALA A 1017 20.75 23.16 50.51
CA ALA A 1017 21.05 24.12 51.56
C ALA A 1017 20.26 25.42 51.36
N ASP A 1018 20.16 25.95 50.13
CA ASP A 1018 19.35 27.12 49.82
C ASP A 1018 17.87 26.88 50.10
N TYR A 1019 17.36 25.69 49.72
CA TYR A 1019 15.99 25.28 50.02
C TYR A 1019 15.73 25.18 51.54
N LEU A 1020 16.60 24.48 52.29
CA LEU A 1020 16.47 24.32 53.74
C LEU A 1020 16.62 25.67 54.46
N SER A 1021 17.46 26.57 53.96
CA SER A 1021 17.59 27.95 54.44
C SER A 1021 16.28 28.71 54.29
N LYS A 1022 15.66 28.67 53.11
CA LYS A 1022 14.34 29.28 52.85
C LYS A 1022 13.27 28.74 53.81
N GLN A 1023 13.22 27.43 54.03
CA GLN A 1023 12.28 26.80 54.97
C GLN A 1023 12.57 27.15 56.44
N LEU A 1024 13.83 27.43 56.81
CA LEU A 1024 14.20 27.88 58.16
C LEU A 1024 13.74 29.33 58.43
N HIS A 1025 13.63 30.15 57.37
CA HIS A 1025 13.30 31.57 57.43
C HIS A 1025 11.82 31.90 57.18
N SER A 1026 11.04 31.02 56.55
CA SER A 1026 9.61 31.23 56.24
C SER A 1026 8.71 31.34 57.49
N LYS A 1027 9.13 30.84 58.67
CA LYS A 1027 8.33 30.83 59.92
C LYS A 1027 8.33 32.14 60.74
N LYS A 1028 8.51 33.32 60.12
CA LYS A 1028 8.55 34.62 60.83
C LYS A 1028 7.27 35.46 60.78
N SER A 1029 6.21 34.99 60.14
CA SER A 1029 4.92 35.69 60.10
C SER A 1029 3.80 34.67 60.14
N HIS A 1030 3.03 34.63 61.25
CA HIS A 1030 1.58 34.36 61.35
C HIS A 1030 1.19 34.32 62.86
N GLN A 1031 0.37 35.30 63.26
CA GLN A 1031 -0.41 35.54 64.50
C GLN A 1031 -0.10 34.74 65.80
N GLN A 1032 0.36 35.36 66.89
CA GLN A 1032 -0.45 36.09 67.90
C GLN A 1032 -1.69 36.83 67.40
N THR A 1033 -2.83 36.40 67.92
CA THR A 1033 -4.22 36.91 67.97
C THR A 1033 -5.17 35.84 67.43
N ILE A 1034 -6.15 35.30 68.14
CA ILE A 1034 -6.78 35.56 69.44
C ILE A 1034 -7.37 34.19 69.80
N ASP A 1035 -6.95 33.56 70.89
CA ASP A 1035 -7.60 33.68 72.20
C ASP A 1035 -9.14 33.54 72.17
N CYS A 1036 -9.61 32.36 72.53
CA CYS A 1036 -10.45 32.30 73.73
C CYS A 1036 -10.24 30.97 74.45
N LYS A 1037 -9.65 31.08 75.66
CA LYS A 1037 -10.18 30.59 76.94
C LYS A 1037 -10.41 29.06 77.06
N MET A 1038 -9.90 28.35 78.07
CA MET A 1038 -9.68 28.67 79.50
C MET A 1038 -8.75 27.58 80.11
N VAL A 1039 -7.70 27.94 80.89
CA VAL A 1039 -7.58 27.81 82.40
C VAL A 1039 -6.85 26.51 82.85
N HIS A 1040 -5.93 26.40 83.84
CA HIS A 1040 -5.38 27.22 84.96
C HIS A 1040 -3.95 26.70 85.38
N SER A 1041 -3.13 27.60 85.96
CA SER A 1041 -2.13 27.49 87.09
C SER A 1041 -1.17 26.27 87.24
N ALA A 1042 0.04 26.32 87.83
CA ALA A 1042 1.00 27.31 88.34
C ALA A 1042 2.28 26.53 88.82
N GLY A 1043 3.42 27.20 89.01
CA GLY A 1043 4.38 26.86 90.09
C GLY A 1043 5.78 26.29 89.75
N ALA A 1044 6.77 27.19 89.72
CA ALA A 1044 8.09 27.21 90.38
C ALA A 1044 9.16 26.08 90.28
N ASN A 1045 10.34 26.53 89.81
CA ASN A 1045 11.70 26.47 90.40
C ASN A 1045 12.71 25.31 90.22
N HIS A 1046 13.93 25.78 89.87
CA HIS A 1046 15.32 25.33 90.06
C HIS A 1046 15.90 24.13 89.27
N GLU A 1047 16.83 24.46 88.35
CA GLU A 1047 18.28 24.12 88.25
C GLU A 1047 18.79 22.74 88.74
N PRO A 1048 19.97 22.22 88.28
CA PRO A 1048 21.12 22.94 87.68
C PRO A 1048 21.81 22.23 86.46
N GLU A 1049 22.79 22.93 85.84
CA GLU A 1049 24.20 22.54 85.51
C GLU A 1049 24.52 21.21 84.75
N ILE A 1050 25.56 21.00 83.92
CA ILE A 1050 26.83 21.70 83.60
C ILE A 1050 27.51 21.00 82.38
N GLU A 1051 28.25 21.80 81.60
CA GLU A 1051 29.53 21.56 80.88
C GLU A 1051 29.81 20.40 79.89
N ASN A 1052 30.86 20.41 79.04
CA ASN A 1052 31.68 21.40 78.31
C ASN A 1052 32.90 20.62 77.71
N ILE A 1053 33.73 21.30 76.90
CA ILE A 1053 35.16 21.01 76.56
C ILE A 1053 35.38 19.97 75.42
N LEU A 1054 35.89 20.31 74.21
CA LEU A 1054 37.11 20.98 73.72
C LEU A 1054 38.40 20.15 73.83
N GLU A 1055 39.12 20.00 72.71
CA GLU A 1055 40.60 20.05 72.52
C GLU A 1055 40.89 19.61 71.05
N LEU A 1056 41.57 20.40 70.19
CA LEU A 1056 43.03 20.59 70.05
C LEU A 1056 43.72 19.23 69.70
N ASP A 1057 44.63 19.05 68.74
CA ASP A 1057 45.55 19.97 68.10
C ASP A 1057 46.31 19.26 66.93
N THR A 1058 46.86 20.07 66.01
CA THR A 1058 48.17 20.00 65.28
C THR A 1058 48.71 18.72 64.57
N LEU A 1059 49.05 18.83 63.27
CA LEU A 1059 50.42 18.83 62.64
C LEU A 1059 51.15 17.47 62.63
N SER A 1060 51.95 17.04 61.66
CA SER A 1060 52.41 17.49 60.33
C SER A 1060 53.19 16.35 59.66
N LYS A 1061 53.30 16.42 58.33
CA LYS A 1061 54.30 15.88 57.36
C LYS A 1061 55.54 15.15 57.93
N ILE A 1062 56.14 14.17 57.26
CA ILE A 1062 56.99 14.22 56.04
C ILE A 1062 57.22 12.73 55.64
N GLY A 1063 57.04 12.28 54.40
CA GLY A 1063 58.02 12.28 53.30
C GLY A 1063 59.03 11.14 53.42
N LEU A 1064 59.16 10.30 52.38
CA LEU A 1064 60.40 9.66 51.93
C LEU A 1064 60.14 8.86 50.65
N GLU A 1065 61.22 8.68 49.91
CA GLU A 1065 61.34 8.42 48.49
C GLU A 1065 62.23 7.17 48.31
N ILE A 1066 62.23 6.61 47.09
CA ILE A 1066 63.33 5.85 46.43
C ILE A 1066 63.32 4.30 46.43
N ASP A 1067 63.53 3.82 45.19
CA ASP A 1067 64.19 2.62 44.62
C ASP A 1067 63.47 1.31 44.29
N ASP A 1068 63.33 1.14 42.96
CA ASP A 1068 63.89 0.11 42.09
C ASP A 1068 63.48 -1.38 42.19
N ASN A 1069 62.77 -1.80 41.13
CA ASN A 1069 62.99 -2.98 40.26
C ASN A 1069 64.03 -4.03 40.71
N PRO A 1070 63.84 -5.34 40.44
CA PRO A 1070 63.97 -5.79 39.04
C PRO A 1070 63.31 -7.14 38.63
N THR A 1071 63.22 -7.38 37.29
CA THR A 1071 63.44 -8.66 36.54
C THR A 1071 62.72 -9.97 36.97
N LYS A 1072 62.34 -10.94 36.13
CA LYS A 1072 62.60 -11.34 34.73
C LYS A 1072 61.64 -12.51 34.42
N LYS A 1073 61.11 -12.54 33.20
CA LYS A 1073 61.14 -13.68 32.25
C LYS A 1073 61.09 -15.12 32.83
N ASN A 1074 60.09 -15.91 32.44
CA ASN A 1074 60.17 -16.84 31.29
C ASN A 1074 59.06 -17.91 31.35
N ASN A 1075 58.47 -18.13 30.18
CA ASN A 1075 58.19 -19.40 29.50
C ASN A 1075 57.75 -20.62 30.32
N LEU A 1076 56.65 -21.24 29.87
CA LEU A 1076 56.56 -22.59 29.29
C LEU A 1076 55.05 -22.82 29.04
N THR A 1077 54.55 -22.73 27.81
CA THR A 1077 54.54 -23.75 26.73
C THR A 1077 53.69 -24.99 27.03
N MET A 1078 53.03 -25.43 25.95
CA MET A 1078 52.50 -26.77 25.65
C MET A 1078 51.19 -27.11 26.39
N ASP A 1079 50.07 -27.39 25.71
CA ASP A 1079 49.90 -28.20 24.50
C ASP A 1079 48.74 -27.64 23.63
N CYS A 1080 48.92 -27.41 22.32
CA CYS A 1080 48.90 -28.39 21.21
C CYS A 1080 47.45 -28.78 20.83
N ILE A 1081 47.04 -28.98 19.58
CA ILE A 1081 47.57 -28.79 18.23
C ILE A 1081 46.46 -29.35 17.31
N GLU A 1082 46.35 -28.81 16.09
CA GLU A 1082 45.79 -29.42 14.85
C GLU A 1082 44.35 -29.94 14.83
N SER A 1083 43.54 -29.73 13.78
CA SER A 1083 43.83 -29.45 12.37
C SER A 1083 42.74 -28.50 11.81
N ALA A 1084 43.07 -27.40 11.12
CA ALA A 1084 43.74 -27.25 9.82
C ALA A 1084 42.89 -27.74 8.64
N GLN A 1085 42.32 -26.81 7.87
CA GLN A 1085 42.83 -26.37 6.55
C GLN A 1085 41.92 -25.25 6.02
N GLU A 1086 42.44 -24.02 5.92
CA GLU A 1086 43.05 -23.41 4.72
C GLU A 1086 41.99 -23.08 3.65
N SER A 1087 41.88 -21.86 3.12
CA SER A 1087 42.92 -20.84 2.94
C SER A 1087 42.33 -19.44 2.82
N ASP A 1088 43.11 -18.52 3.39
CA ASP A 1088 43.13 -17.09 3.27
C ASP A 1088 42.99 -16.56 1.83
N MET A 1089 42.46 -15.34 1.69
CA MET A 1089 43.34 -14.16 1.61
C MET A 1089 42.55 -12.85 1.49
N ASN A 1090 42.86 -11.99 2.45
CA ASN A 1090 42.91 -10.52 2.40
C ASN A 1090 41.67 -9.71 2.84
N HIS A 1091 41.67 -9.44 4.15
CA HIS A 1091 41.47 -8.13 4.80
C HIS A 1091 41.77 -6.92 3.88
N VAL A 1092 41.02 -5.80 3.97
CA VAL A 1092 41.05 -4.83 5.08
C VAL A 1092 39.66 -4.23 5.35
N PRO A 1093 39.30 -3.92 6.61
CA PRO A 1093 38.02 -3.33 6.96
C PRO A 1093 38.05 -1.80 6.79
N GLU A 1094 37.20 -1.25 5.93
CA GLU A 1094 36.95 0.19 5.90
C GLU A 1094 35.81 0.57 6.83
N VAL A 1095 36.20 1.43 7.77
CA VAL A 1095 35.36 2.26 8.63
C VAL A 1095 34.42 3.13 7.78
N GLY A 1096 33.12 3.09 8.13
CA GLY A 1096 32.15 4.19 8.01
C GLY A 1096 32.07 4.95 6.68
N LEU A 1097 31.20 4.49 5.76
CA LEU A 1097 30.73 5.29 4.63
C LEU A 1097 29.34 5.89 4.93
N PRO A 1098 29.11 7.21 4.72
CA PRO A 1098 27.82 7.85 4.90
C PRO A 1098 26.84 7.53 3.74
N LEU A 1099 25.58 7.29 4.09
CA LEU A 1099 24.44 7.09 3.19
C LEU A 1099 24.21 8.32 2.30
N LYS A 1100 24.80 8.36 1.09
CA LYS A 1100 24.65 9.47 0.12
C LYS A 1100 24.09 9.12 -1.26
N LYS A 1101 23.52 7.92 -1.48
CA LYS A 1101 22.98 7.56 -2.81
C LYS A 1101 21.75 6.65 -2.73
N HIS A 1102 20.55 7.21 -2.63
CA HIS A 1102 19.30 6.45 -2.83
C HIS A 1102 18.18 7.30 -3.45
N GLY A 1103 18.29 7.70 -4.73
CA GLY A 1103 17.12 8.13 -5.50
C GLY A 1103 16.14 6.96 -5.62
N LEU A 1104 14.92 7.14 -5.12
CA LEU A 1104 14.03 6.02 -4.79
C LEU A 1104 13.43 5.32 -6.01
N PHE A 1105 13.16 6.00 -7.12
CA PHE A 1105 12.67 5.34 -8.35
C PHE A 1105 13.17 6.09 -9.59
N LYS A 1106 13.51 5.36 -10.66
CA LYS A 1106 13.73 5.94 -11.99
C LYS A 1106 12.71 5.30 -12.91
N VAL A 1107 11.60 5.99 -13.16
CA VAL A 1107 10.78 5.68 -14.32
C VAL A 1107 11.59 6.08 -15.55
N LYS A 1108 11.88 5.10 -16.43
CA LYS A 1108 12.43 5.41 -17.75
C LYS A 1108 11.32 6.11 -18.56
N ILE A 1109 11.40 7.43 -18.68
CA ILE A 1109 10.80 8.12 -19.83
C ILE A 1109 11.53 7.58 -21.06
N PRO A 1110 10.83 7.16 -22.13
CA PRO A 1110 11.47 6.58 -23.31
C PRO A 1110 12.40 7.62 -23.96
N GLN A 1111 13.70 7.46 -23.75
CA GLN A 1111 14.70 8.14 -24.54
C GLN A 1111 14.85 7.41 -25.86
N ASN A 1112 14.46 8.11 -26.94
CA ASN A 1112 14.73 7.77 -28.33
C ASN A 1112 16.14 7.20 -28.51
N THR A 1113 16.23 5.91 -28.80
CA THR A 1113 17.37 5.29 -29.49
C THR A 1113 16.84 4.31 -30.54
N PRO A 1114 17.55 4.17 -31.67
CA PRO A 1114 16.95 3.77 -32.93
C PRO A 1114 16.66 2.26 -32.99
N SER A 1115 15.44 1.92 -33.42
CA SER A 1115 15.01 0.56 -33.73
C SER A 1115 15.86 -0.04 -34.86
N ALA A 1116 16.60 -1.10 -34.55
CA ALA A 1116 16.98 -2.10 -35.54
C ALA A 1116 15.85 -3.14 -35.62
N SER A 1117 15.48 -3.45 -36.87
CA SER A 1117 14.47 -4.39 -37.36
C SER A 1117 14.05 -5.54 -36.44
N ALA A 1118 12.72 -5.65 -36.28
CA ALA A 1118 12.00 -6.73 -35.65
C ALA A 1118 11.99 -8.02 -36.50
N GLU A 1119 12.17 -9.16 -35.83
CA GLU A 1119 11.44 -10.39 -36.09
C GLU A 1119 10.85 -10.85 -34.74
N PHE A 1120 9.55 -10.57 -34.52
CA PHE A 1120 8.77 -11.18 -33.45
C PHE A 1120 7.54 -11.84 -34.07
N ARG A 1121 7.45 -13.15 -33.85
CA ARG A 1121 6.25 -13.96 -34.05
C ARG A 1121 5.24 -13.60 -32.98
N ALA A 1122 4.05 -13.20 -33.43
CA ALA A 1122 2.86 -13.08 -32.60
C ALA A 1122 2.39 -14.49 -32.18
N LEU A 1123 2.22 -14.67 -30.87
CA LEU A 1123 1.29 -15.63 -30.29
C LEU A 1123 0.32 -14.76 -29.49
N ASP A 1124 -0.76 -14.37 -30.18
CA ASP A 1124 -1.91 -13.72 -29.58
C ASP A 1124 -2.91 -14.76 -29.07
N LEU A 1125 -3.61 -14.29 -28.03
CA LEU A 1125 -4.58 -14.91 -27.13
C LEU A 1125 -5.80 -15.54 -27.79
#